data_AF-A0A261FDM4-F1
#
_entry.id   AF-A0A261FDM4-F1
#
_cell.length_a   1.000
_cell.length_b   1.000
_cell.length_c   1.000
_cell.angle_alpha   90.00
_cell.angle_beta   90.00
_cell.angle_gamma   90.00
#
_symmetry.space_group_name_H-M   'P 1'
#
loop_
_entity.id
_entity.type
_entity.pdbx_description
1 polymer ?
#
loop_
_entity_poly.entity_id
_entity_poly.type
_entity_poly.pdbx_seq_one_letter_code
_entity_poly.pdbx_strand_id
1 'polypeptide(L)'
;MTGNTKVWRAPLAGLASVAMIATMGVAASTANAAPSDWKYGDDVKVTLDANGGSFADGSQSKPVTDKQAGTDATYADGVFEGTDAIYNKYAGNVPSFKDGSRVFTGWYESKSAGQAVAPDAVLADGTTLYAHWRVVDSDESENAVIFNFDGKVDYDFDADVLSSGVITEYGDGMLVQLADNDTLAPWEYAATDRAGDSRLFQGEWSVNPSNAVKGPNAITPKTVNAVNVTVDNEGYTLYKDGKVLTATNFDAAPGATVDGLVAYRASDHTIANVWTAKWGDVTKDVPVEAGKVSPTLPSDVSAEVTLTPKTKGVSAYKVETYTKNKTEVAKTYFAQKNWALAQTVDEAPARAHAQFKGWYNPVAYDDKGMTVSPTHTNDAYIDGDLTYKEQAYGDPVEFDFGSEITADTKLYAVYTADAKYKEITLDPNYDGADPIVVKVYEGKTIGSQLPTVTRDGYTLENWYNNKNFTGGALDRSVVADFAKDVPHYTYYYAKWTADSKGGVQGLLAKLHLGYNADWTTKDNTDSKGYVATSWSKFVSAREDVLAALRKLPELKLTKDASIDKVYAAVEKSLSAEKADGFNRQLSGILSPLSKFPDVDYTNVNAGAEKDTAHATEVNDLYAKGVITGYPDGTFGWGVNVARQDFIVWLWRNAGSPKTELTTKFVDVDADTFGAEAISWAAAKGITEGYKNADGTTSFGYGSLIARQDAAAFLYRAAGSPKFNPDYSVRTFADVDASTPHAKEILWAYENKIANGFGGGQNTFQGLGYVYRQDAAAFISRVNKLA
;
A
#
# COMPACT_ATOMS: atom_id res chain seq x y z
N MET A 1 46.77 0.74 13.88
CA MET A 1 46.48 2.04 13.22
C MET A 1 45.99 1.71 11.82
N THR A 2 44.72 1.33 11.64
CA THR A 2 43.46 2.13 11.52
C THR A 2 43.16 2.66 10.11
N GLY A 3 42.01 2.22 9.58
CA GLY A 3 41.30 2.71 8.37
C GLY A 3 41.04 1.57 7.38
N ASN A 4 39.98 0.77 7.43
CA ASN A 4 38.51 0.97 7.50
C ASN A 4 37.91 1.69 6.27
N THR A 5 37.19 0.95 5.43
CA THR A 5 35.75 1.14 5.10
C THR A 5 35.25 -0.04 4.25
N LYS A 6 34.65 -1.05 4.90
CA LYS A 6 33.65 -1.93 4.27
C LYS A 6 32.28 -1.44 4.73
N VAL A 7 31.36 -1.28 3.79
CA VAL A 7 29.98 -0.85 4.01
C VAL A 7 29.23 -1.96 4.72
N TRP A 8 28.75 -1.64 5.92
CA TRP A 8 27.84 -2.41 6.73
C TRP A 8 26.39 -2.18 6.25
N ARG A 9 25.61 -3.25 6.15
CA ARG A 9 24.17 -3.20 6.39
C ARG A 9 23.89 -4.20 7.51
N ALA A 10 23.66 -3.68 8.71
CA ALA A 10 23.00 -4.40 9.79
C ALA A 10 21.55 -3.89 9.85
N PRO A 11 20.56 -4.74 10.18
CA PRO A 11 19.39 -4.28 10.91
C PRO A 11 19.80 -4.11 12.37
N LEU A 12 19.60 -2.91 12.92
CA LEU A 12 19.76 -2.62 14.33
C LEU A 12 18.72 -3.40 15.14
N ALA A 13 19.20 -4.26 16.04
CA ALA A 13 18.51 -4.58 17.28
C ALA A 13 19.41 -4.14 18.46
N GLY A 14 18.80 -3.49 19.45
CA GLY A 14 19.40 -3.30 20.78
C GLY A 14 19.33 -1.88 21.34
N LEU A 15 18.30 -1.61 22.16
CA LEU A 15 18.46 -1.41 23.60
C LEU A 15 17.09 -1.23 24.28
N ALA A 16 16.96 -1.92 25.42
CA ALA A 16 15.72 -2.23 26.10
C ALA A 16 15.32 -1.23 27.22
N SER A 17 14.00 -1.12 27.39
CA SER A 17 13.21 -1.05 28.65
C SER A 17 13.45 0.02 29.73
N VAL A 18 12.45 0.90 29.97
CA VAL A 18 11.89 1.23 31.33
C VAL A 18 10.42 1.74 31.23
N ALA A 19 9.50 0.90 31.72
CA ALA A 19 8.23 1.09 32.47
C ALA A 19 7.18 2.21 32.22
N MET A 20 5.95 1.72 31.95
CA MET A 20 4.61 2.07 32.51
C MET A 20 3.97 3.46 32.28
N ILE A 21 2.80 3.46 31.62
CA ILE A 21 1.50 3.51 32.32
C ILE A 21 0.47 2.73 31.48
N ALA A 22 0.03 1.60 32.04
CA ALA A 22 -1.17 0.91 31.63
C ALA A 22 -2.36 1.68 32.22
N THR A 23 -3.28 2.14 31.39
CA THR A 23 -4.65 2.38 31.87
C THR A 23 -5.40 1.08 31.64
N MET A 24 -5.26 0.15 32.58
CA MET A 24 -6.12 -1.03 32.65
C MET A 24 -7.55 -0.55 32.94
N GLY A 25 -8.41 -0.65 31.94
CA GLY A 25 -9.85 -0.68 32.15
C GLY A 25 -10.20 -2.01 32.83
N VAL A 26 -10.22 -1.97 34.17
CA VAL A 26 -10.81 -3.00 35.02
C VAL A 26 -12.29 -3.14 34.66
N ALA A 27 -12.69 -4.34 34.26
CA ALA A 27 -14.06 -4.82 34.43
C ALA A 27 -14.02 -6.26 34.92
N ALA A 28 -13.82 -6.43 36.22
CA ALA A 28 -14.37 -7.60 36.90
C ALA A 28 -15.88 -7.39 36.99
N SER A 29 -16.66 -8.10 36.18
CA SER A 29 -18.09 -8.25 36.38
C SER A 29 -18.46 -9.73 36.24
N THR A 30 -18.70 -10.31 37.41
CA THR A 30 -19.64 -11.40 37.73
C THR A 30 -20.39 -12.04 36.55
N ALA A 31 -20.36 -13.37 36.55
CA ALA A 31 -21.14 -14.25 35.67
C ALA A 31 -22.57 -13.74 35.42
N ASN A 32 -22.86 -13.49 34.14
CA ASN A 32 -24.23 -13.47 33.63
C ASN A 32 -24.21 -14.27 32.32
N ALA A 33 -24.97 -15.37 32.28
CA ALA A 33 -25.09 -16.21 31.10
C ALA A 33 -26.08 -15.59 30.10
N ALA A 34 -25.61 -15.33 28.88
CA ALA A 34 -26.38 -15.10 27.65
C ALA A 34 -25.51 -15.51 26.43
N PRO A 35 -26.11 -15.92 25.30
CA PRO A 35 -25.59 -17.00 24.44
C PRO A 35 -24.32 -16.60 23.66
N SER A 36 -23.32 -17.50 23.65
CA SER A 36 -22.09 -17.34 22.88
C SER A 36 -22.31 -17.75 21.42
N ASP A 37 -22.75 -16.81 20.58
CA ASP A 37 -22.86 -17.00 19.11
C ASP A 37 -21.56 -16.66 18.36
N TRP A 38 -20.43 -16.54 19.07
CA TRP A 38 -19.12 -16.25 18.49
C TRP A 38 -18.35 -17.54 18.19
N LYS A 39 -17.56 -17.52 17.11
CA LYS A 39 -16.75 -18.64 16.61
C LYS A 39 -15.25 -18.28 16.68
N TYR A 40 -14.38 -19.28 16.76
CA TYR A 40 -12.94 -19.11 16.49
C TYR A 40 -12.70 -19.21 14.98
N GLY A 41 -11.73 -18.46 14.45
CA GLY A 41 -11.52 -18.23 13.03
C GLY A 41 -10.97 -19.45 12.29
N ASP A 42 -11.84 -20.24 11.65
CA ASP A 42 -11.42 -21.48 10.97
C ASP A 42 -11.11 -21.29 9.46
N ASP A 43 -11.64 -20.26 8.79
CA ASP A 43 -11.53 -20.07 7.33
C ASP A 43 -11.18 -18.62 6.94
N VAL A 44 -10.35 -18.44 5.92
CA VAL A 44 -10.10 -17.16 5.22
C VAL A 44 -10.89 -17.12 3.91
N LYS A 45 -11.71 -16.08 3.72
CA LYS A 45 -12.53 -15.89 2.51
C LYS A 45 -12.10 -14.66 1.73
N VAL A 46 -11.93 -14.85 0.42
CA VAL A 46 -11.60 -13.78 -0.53
C VAL A 46 -12.67 -13.72 -1.61
N THR A 47 -13.02 -12.52 -2.04
CA THR A 47 -13.95 -12.30 -3.16
C THR A 47 -13.14 -12.01 -4.43
N LEU A 48 -13.36 -12.80 -5.47
CA LEU A 48 -12.83 -12.56 -6.81
C LEU A 48 -13.90 -11.82 -7.63
N ASP A 49 -13.61 -10.60 -8.05
CA ASP A 49 -14.47 -9.75 -8.89
C ASP A 49 -13.94 -9.75 -10.33
N ALA A 50 -14.78 -10.18 -11.28
CA ALA A 50 -14.41 -10.33 -12.68
C ALA A 50 -14.17 -8.98 -13.40
N ASN A 51 -14.49 -7.84 -12.78
CA ASN A 51 -14.19 -6.49 -13.25
C ASN A 51 -14.50 -6.29 -14.75
N GLY A 52 -15.75 -6.56 -15.13
CA GLY A 52 -16.25 -6.47 -16.51
C GLY A 52 -16.24 -7.79 -17.29
N GLY A 53 -15.51 -8.81 -16.83
CA GLY A 53 -15.58 -10.18 -17.34
C GLY A 53 -16.70 -11.01 -16.70
N SER A 54 -16.68 -12.33 -16.89
CA SER A 54 -17.58 -13.26 -16.20
C SER A 54 -16.90 -14.60 -15.93
N PHE A 55 -17.25 -15.22 -14.81
CA PHE A 55 -16.86 -16.60 -14.51
C PHE A 55 -17.64 -17.60 -15.36
N ALA A 56 -17.24 -18.87 -15.33
CA ALA A 56 -17.83 -19.93 -16.16
C ALA A 56 -19.34 -20.14 -15.88
N ASP A 57 -19.80 -19.83 -14.67
CA ASP A 57 -21.21 -19.87 -14.27
C ASP A 57 -22.00 -18.60 -14.65
N GLY A 58 -21.35 -17.62 -15.28
CA GLY A 58 -21.92 -16.34 -15.68
C GLY A 58 -21.91 -15.26 -14.59
N SER A 59 -21.47 -15.58 -13.37
CA SER A 59 -21.37 -14.61 -12.27
C SER A 59 -20.31 -13.53 -12.57
N GLN A 60 -20.48 -12.37 -11.93
CA GLN A 60 -19.51 -11.25 -11.99
C GLN A 60 -18.57 -11.23 -10.79
N SER A 61 -18.89 -12.00 -9.75
CA SER A 61 -18.09 -12.13 -8.53
C SER A 61 -18.27 -13.52 -7.94
N LYS A 62 -17.21 -14.09 -7.38
CA LYS A 62 -17.23 -15.42 -6.74
C LYS A 62 -16.39 -15.41 -5.46
N PRO A 63 -16.88 -15.97 -4.34
CA PRO A 63 -16.05 -16.18 -3.15
C PRO A 63 -15.18 -17.44 -3.30
N VAL A 64 -13.96 -17.38 -2.77
CA VAL A 64 -13.05 -18.51 -2.57
C VAL A 64 -12.73 -18.61 -1.08
N THR A 65 -12.54 -19.82 -0.57
CA THR A 65 -12.36 -20.05 0.87
C THR A 65 -11.16 -20.97 1.10
N ASP A 66 -10.14 -20.46 1.76
CA ASP A 66 -9.11 -21.25 2.41
C ASP A 66 -9.69 -21.76 3.73
N LYS A 67 -9.76 -23.08 3.85
CA LYS A 67 -10.45 -23.76 4.96
C LYS A 67 -9.46 -24.44 5.87
N GLN A 68 -9.70 -24.37 7.17
CA GLN A 68 -9.14 -25.34 8.10
C GLN A 68 -9.71 -26.74 7.76
N ALA A 69 -8.89 -27.58 7.12
CA ALA A 69 -9.24 -28.99 6.95
C ALA A 69 -9.14 -29.71 8.31
N GLY A 70 -10.15 -30.52 8.65
CA GLY A 70 -10.14 -31.30 9.88
C GLY A 70 -9.02 -32.36 9.95
N THR A 71 -8.84 -32.98 11.12
CA THR A 71 -7.85 -34.01 11.54
C THR A 71 -6.36 -33.75 11.26
N ASP A 72 -6.00 -33.08 10.19
CA ASP A 72 -4.66 -32.59 9.90
C ASP A 72 -4.61 -31.11 10.28
N ALA A 73 -3.77 -30.76 11.24
CA ALA A 73 -3.63 -29.40 11.78
C ALA A 73 -3.11 -28.40 10.71
N THR A 74 -4.00 -27.96 9.81
CA THR A 74 -3.82 -26.83 8.88
C THR A 74 -4.76 -25.73 9.30
N TYR A 75 -4.24 -24.66 9.88
CA TYR A 75 -4.95 -23.40 10.05
C TYR A 75 -5.17 -22.76 8.68
N ALA A 76 -6.24 -21.98 8.51
CA ALA A 76 -6.37 -21.12 7.34
C ALA A 76 -5.31 -20.01 7.43
N ASP A 77 -4.25 -20.15 6.65
CA ASP A 77 -3.13 -19.22 6.63
C ASP A 77 -3.34 -18.05 5.68
N GLY A 78 -4.41 -18.10 4.89
CA GLY A 78 -4.74 -17.10 3.88
C GLY A 78 -3.99 -17.29 2.57
N VAL A 79 -3.22 -18.37 2.43
CA VAL A 79 -2.59 -18.81 1.19
C VAL A 79 -3.54 -19.78 0.50
N PHE A 80 -3.90 -19.46 -0.73
CA PHE A 80 -4.88 -20.25 -1.47
C PHE A 80 -4.17 -21.23 -2.40
N GLU A 81 -4.23 -22.52 -2.08
CA GLU A 81 -3.53 -23.57 -2.83
C GLU A 81 -4.50 -24.60 -3.46
N GLY A 82 -3.99 -25.40 -4.40
CA GLY A 82 -4.72 -26.50 -5.00
C GLY A 82 -6.02 -26.07 -5.68
N THR A 83 -7.16 -26.67 -5.29
CA THR A 83 -8.47 -26.33 -5.89
C THR A 83 -8.97 -24.94 -5.52
N ASP A 84 -8.44 -24.35 -4.45
CA ASP A 84 -8.84 -23.04 -3.98
C ASP A 84 -7.87 -21.95 -4.47
N ALA A 85 -6.79 -22.29 -5.18
CA ALA A 85 -5.84 -21.32 -5.72
C ALA A 85 -6.51 -20.27 -6.62
N ILE A 86 -6.15 -19.00 -6.40
CA ILE A 86 -6.79 -17.86 -7.07
C ILE A 86 -6.53 -17.82 -8.58
N TYR A 87 -5.41 -18.39 -9.02
CA TYR A 87 -5.06 -18.54 -10.45
C TYR A 87 -5.52 -19.86 -11.07
N ASN A 88 -6.22 -20.72 -10.32
CA ASN A 88 -6.67 -22.02 -10.81
C ASN A 88 -7.84 -21.87 -11.79
N LYS A 89 -7.50 -21.86 -13.08
CA LYS A 89 -8.46 -21.82 -14.18
C LYS A 89 -9.39 -23.04 -14.19
N TYR A 90 -8.89 -24.21 -13.83
CA TYR A 90 -9.67 -25.46 -13.83
C TYR A 90 -10.70 -25.51 -12.71
N ALA A 91 -10.43 -24.84 -11.58
CA ALA A 91 -11.39 -24.60 -10.50
C ALA A 91 -12.41 -23.50 -10.83
N GLY A 92 -12.30 -22.87 -12.01
CA GLY A 92 -13.15 -21.76 -12.42
C GLY A 92 -12.92 -20.50 -11.60
N ASN A 93 -11.72 -20.33 -11.04
CA ASN A 93 -11.34 -19.12 -10.30
C ASN A 93 -10.83 -18.02 -11.22
N VAL A 94 -10.56 -18.30 -12.50
CA VAL A 94 -10.13 -17.28 -13.49
C VAL A 94 -11.30 -16.90 -14.40
N PRO A 95 -11.71 -15.62 -14.48
CA PRO A 95 -12.82 -15.17 -15.32
C PRO A 95 -12.40 -15.08 -16.80
N SER A 96 -13.40 -14.89 -17.66
CA SER A 96 -13.19 -14.65 -19.10
C SER A 96 -13.99 -13.44 -19.59
N PHE A 97 -13.50 -12.77 -20.64
CA PHE A 97 -14.23 -11.70 -21.30
C PHE A 97 -15.08 -12.27 -22.45
N LYS A 98 -16.37 -11.93 -22.51
CA LYS A 98 -17.37 -12.62 -23.37
C LYS A 98 -17.07 -12.62 -24.87
N ASP A 99 -16.38 -11.60 -25.36
CA ASP A 99 -16.05 -11.43 -26.78
C ASP A 99 -14.61 -11.85 -27.12
N GLY A 100 -13.83 -12.31 -26.13
CA GLY A 100 -12.42 -12.66 -26.32
C GLY A 100 -11.52 -11.48 -26.66
N SER A 101 -12.02 -10.24 -26.62
CA SER A 101 -11.25 -9.02 -26.93
C SER A 101 -10.19 -8.70 -25.89
N ARG A 102 -10.22 -9.39 -24.74
CA ARG A 102 -9.37 -9.15 -23.59
C ARG A 102 -8.84 -10.44 -22.99
N VAL A 103 -7.60 -10.38 -22.53
CA VAL A 103 -6.88 -11.45 -21.83
C VAL A 103 -6.69 -11.06 -20.37
N PHE A 104 -6.95 -12.00 -19.48
CA PHE A 104 -6.73 -11.85 -18.04
C PHE A 104 -5.23 -11.67 -17.75
N THR A 105 -4.87 -10.63 -17.00
CA THR A 105 -3.48 -10.32 -16.64
C THR A 105 -3.19 -10.49 -15.15
N GLY A 106 -4.17 -10.93 -14.37
CA GLY A 106 -3.98 -11.27 -12.96
C GLY A 106 -5.02 -10.66 -12.04
N TRP A 107 -4.82 -10.92 -10.75
CA TRP A 107 -5.65 -10.43 -9.65
C TRP A 107 -5.01 -9.23 -8.98
N TYR A 108 -5.79 -8.18 -8.73
CA TYR A 108 -5.28 -6.90 -8.20
C TYR A 108 -6.17 -6.41 -7.05
N GLU A 109 -5.59 -5.72 -6.06
CA GLU A 109 -6.37 -5.13 -4.96
C GLU A 109 -7.12 -3.84 -5.37
N SER A 110 -6.85 -3.33 -6.56
CA SER A 110 -7.46 -2.13 -7.16
C SER A 110 -8.11 -2.50 -8.49
N LYS A 111 -9.13 -1.74 -8.92
CA LYS A 111 -9.84 -1.97 -10.20
C LYS A 111 -9.12 -1.44 -11.45
N SER A 112 -8.13 -0.56 -11.26
CA SER A 112 -7.70 0.37 -12.32
C SER A 112 -6.21 0.41 -12.60
N ALA A 113 -5.39 0.03 -11.63
CA ALA A 113 -3.94 -0.02 -11.74
C ALA A 113 -3.36 -0.71 -10.51
N GLY A 114 -2.21 -1.37 -10.65
CA GLY A 114 -1.44 -1.85 -9.51
C GLY A 114 -0.38 -2.87 -9.90
N GLN A 115 -0.11 -3.77 -8.96
CA GLN A 115 0.72 -4.96 -9.14
C GLN A 115 -0.16 -6.19 -8.93
N ALA A 116 0.08 -7.25 -9.70
CA ALA A 116 -0.64 -8.50 -9.52
C ALA A 116 -0.33 -9.12 -8.15
N VAL A 117 -1.36 -9.62 -7.49
CA VAL A 117 -1.27 -10.40 -6.25
C VAL A 117 -0.58 -11.73 -6.57
N ALA A 118 0.43 -12.08 -5.77
CA ALA A 118 1.16 -13.33 -5.94
C ALA A 118 0.25 -14.56 -5.71
N PRO A 119 0.50 -15.69 -6.38
CA PRO A 119 -0.28 -16.91 -6.19
C PRO A 119 -0.26 -17.42 -4.75
N ASP A 120 0.88 -17.23 -4.07
CA ASP A 120 1.17 -17.60 -2.68
C ASP A 120 1.00 -16.43 -1.70
N ALA A 121 0.39 -15.32 -2.14
CA ALA A 121 0.15 -14.18 -1.27
C ALA A 121 -0.76 -14.57 -0.10
N VAL A 122 -0.36 -14.19 1.12
CA VAL A 122 -1.20 -14.31 2.32
C VAL A 122 -2.28 -13.24 2.26
N LEU A 123 -3.52 -13.65 1.98
CA LEU A 123 -4.66 -12.75 1.86
C LEU A 123 -5.43 -12.66 3.17
N ALA A 124 -5.89 -11.45 3.49
CA ALA A 124 -6.75 -11.24 4.64
C ALA A 124 -8.20 -11.68 4.34
N ASP A 125 -8.90 -12.17 5.37
CA ASP A 125 -10.34 -12.43 5.27
C ASP A 125 -11.12 -11.16 4.87
N GLY A 126 -12.05 -11.31 3.93
CA GLY A 126 -12.83 -10.22 3.35
C GLY A 126 -12.13 -9.45 2.21
N THR A 127 -10.89 -9.80 1.84
CA THR A 127 -10.19 -9.17 0.71
C THR A 127 -11.00 -9.34 -0.57
N THR A 128 -11.06 -8.29 -1.39
CA THR A 128 -11.62 -8.35 -2.74
C THR A 128 -10.50 -8.14 -3.74
N LEU A 129 -10.35 -9.07 -4.67
CA LEU A 129 -9.42 -8.98 -5.78
C LEU A 129 -10.19 -8.73 -7.07
N TYR A 130 -9.65 -7.86 -7.91
CA TYR A 130 -10.22 -7.45 -9.18
C TYR A 130 -9.40 -8.03 -10.33
N ALA A 131 -10.08 -8.63 -11.29
CA ALA A 131 -9.44 -9.08 -12.51
C ALA A 131 -8.98 -7.88 -13.35
N HIS A 132 -7.75 -7.93 -13.85
CA HIS A 132 -7.26 -6.98 -14.84
C HIS A 132 -7.17 -7.59 -16.23
N TRP A 133 -7.22 -6.72 -17.25
CA TRP A 133 -7.50 -7.12 -18.61
C TRP A 133 -6.66 -6.36 -19.63
N ARG A 134 -5.89 -7.07 -20.43
CA ARG A 134 -5.19 -6.54 -21.60
C ARG A 134 -6.03 -6.74 -22.86
N VAL A 135 -6.07 -5.75 -23.75
CA VAL A 135 -6.75 -5.83 -25.06
C VAL A 135 -5.96 -6.72 -26.04
N VAL A 136 -6.65 -7.50 -26.88
CA VAL A 136 -6.04 -8.45 -27.84
C VAL A 136 -5.63 -7.79 -29.17
N ASP A 137 -6.39 -6.79 -29.66
CA ASP A 137 -6.21 -6.18 -30.99
C ASP A 137 -5.35 -4.88 -30.99
N SER A 138 -4.22 -4.86 -30.30
CA SER A 138 -3.19 -3.80 -30.47
C SER A 138 -2.03 -4.33 -31.31
N ASP A 139 -1.30 -3.44 -31.99
CA ASP A 139 -0.22 -3.69 -32.94
C ASP A 139 1.04 -4.34 -32.30
N GLU A 140 0.90 -5.60 -31.88
CA GLU A 140 1.87 -6.69 -31.69
C GLU A 140 3.32 -6.44 -31.22
N SER A 141 3.66 -5.34 -30.54
CA SER A 141 5.01 -5.22 -29.92
C SER A 141 5.06 -4.67 -28.50
N GLU A 142 3.94 -4.21 -27.93
CA GLU A 142 3.92 -3.50 -26.63
C GLU A 142 2.94 -4.15 -25.63
N ASN A 143 2.71 -5.46 -25.71
CA ASN A 143 1.61 -6.11 -24.99
C ASN A 143 2.05 -6.91 -23.76
N ALA A 144 3.35 -7.01 -23.52
CA ALA A 144 3.92 -7.77 -22.42
C ALA A 144 5.35 -7.31 -22.11
N VAL A 145 5.86 -7.74 -20.97
CA VAL A 145 7.29 -7.64 -20.64
C VAL A 145 7.93 -9.00 -20.93
N ILE A 146 9.04 -8.98 -21.67
CA ILE A 146 9.78 -10.18 -22.07
C ILE A 146 11.02 -10.32 -21.20
N PHE A 147 11.12 -11.45 -20.51
CA PHE A 147 12.31 -11.88 -19.80
C PHE A 147 13.03 -12.93 -20.63
N ASN A 148 14.30 -12.68 -20.96
CA ASN A 148 15.13 -13.66 -21.65
C ASN A 148 16.23 -14.12 -20.70
N PHE A 149 16.19 -15.40 -20.33
CA PHE A 149 17.17 -15.99 -19.43
C PHE A 149 18.41 -16.49 -20.15
N ASP A 150 18.38 -16.63 -21.49
CA ASP A 150 19.42 -17.29 -22.30
C ASP A 150 19.83 -18.67 -21.72
N GLY A 151 18.89 -19.36 -21.06
CA GLY A 151 19.13 -20.62 -20.35
C GLY A 151 20.05 -20.53 -19.13
N LYS A 152 20.30 -19.34 -18.57
CA LYS A 152 21.24 -19.10 -17.44
C LYS A 152 20.59 -19.05 -16.06
N VAL A 153 19.27 -18.96 -16.01
CA VAL A 153 18.49 -18.96 -14.78
C VAL A 153 17.30 -19.87 -14.98
N ASP A 154 16.92 -20.57 -13.93
CA ASP A 154 15.69 -21.34 -13.88
C ASP A 154 14.58 -20.45 -13.29
N TYR A 155 13.34 -20.80 -13.60
CA TYR A 155 12.18 -20.11 -13.06
C TYR A 155 11.32 -21.14 -12.33
N ASP A 156 11.13 -20.92 -11.03
CA ASP A 156 10.23 -21.72 -10.21
C ASP A 156 8.85 -21.05 -10.23
N PHE A 157 8.07 -21.30 -11.29
CA PHE A 157 6.73 -20.73 -11.45
C PHE A 157 5.65 -21.72 -11.02
N ASP A 158 4.53 -21.18 -10.59
CA ASP A 158 3.30 -21.93 -10.38
C ASP A 158 2.66 -22.33 -11.72
N ALA A 159 2.47 -23.63 -11.93
CA ALA A 159 1.86 -24.19 -13.13
C ALA A 159 0.41 -23.69 -13.36
N ASP A 160 -0.32 -23.38 -12.29
CA ASP A 160 -1.68 -22.85 -12.39
C ASP A 160 -1.66 -21.43 -12.97
N VAL A 161 -0.64 -20.62 -12.65
CA VAL A 161 -0.45 -19.29 -13.26
C VAL A 161 -0.19 -19.40 -14.77
N LEU A 162 0.69 -20.30 -15.20
CA LEU A 162 0.91 -20.51 -16.63
C LEU A 162 -0.37 -20.96 -17.35
N SER A 163 -1.15 -21.85 -16.73
CA SER A 163 -2.41 -22.34 -17.30
C SER A 163 -3.46 -21.23 -17.48
N SER A 164 -3.37 -20.19 -16.65
CA SER A 164 -4.23 -19.00 -16.72
C SER A 164 -3.81 -18.02 -17.82
N GLY A 165 -2.56 -18.09 -18.30
CA GLY A 165 -2.02 -17.24 -19.37
C GLY A 165 -1.50 -15.86 -18.92
N VAL A 166 -1.38 -15.64 -17.60
CA VAL A 166 -0.78 -14.44 -17.00
C VAL A 166 0.72 -14.38 -17.29
N ILE A 167 1.40 -15.51 -17.13
CA ILE A 167 2.78 -15.71 -17.58
C ILE A 167 2.74 -16.79 -18.67
N THR A 168 3.63 -16.71 -19.65
CA THR A 168 3.75 -17.72 -20.71
C THR A 168 5.21 -17.96 -21.05
N GLU A 169 5.58 -19.20 -21.34
CA GLU A 169 6.92 -19.54 -21.83
C GLU A 169 7.19 -18.89 -23.19
N TYR A 170 8.41 -18.39 -23.37
CA TYR A 170 8.87 -17.75 -24.61
C TYR A 170 10.33 -18.10 -24.88
N GLY A 171 10.57 -19.12 -25.72
CA GLY A 171 11.92 -19.63 -25.97
C GLY A 171 12.58 -20.12 -24.67
N ASP A 172 13.80 -19.65 -24.38
CA ASP A 172 14.50 -19.88 -23.11
C ASP A 172 14.14 -18.83 -22.03
N GLY A 173 12.97 -18.21 -22.13
CA GLY A 173 12.53 -17.09 -21.30
C GLY A 173 11.03 -17.10 -21.01
N MET A 174 10.52 -15.98 -20.50
CA MET A 174 9.10 -15.81 -20.15
C MET A 174 8.55 -14.48 -20.65
N LEU A 175 7.24 -14.46 -20.85
CA LEU A 175 6.46 -13.29 -21.21
C LEU A 175 5.38 -13.06 -20.14
N VAL A 176 5.35 -11.85 -19.58
CA VAL A 176 4.36 -11.44 -18.57
C VAL A 176 3.33 -10.49 -19.19
N GLN A 177 2.07 -10.91 -19.19
CA GLN A 177 0.92 -10.12 -19.63
C GLN A 177 0.69 -8.92 -18.69
N LEU A 178 0.58 -7.70 -19.22
CA LEU A 178 0.23 -6.52 -18.41
C LEU A 178 -0.93 -5.72 -19.02
N ALA A 179 -1.90 -5.32 -18.20
CA ALA A 179 -2.92 -4.35 -18.59
C ALA A 179 -2.35 -2.93 -18.57
N ASP A 180 -3.12 -1.95 -19.06
CA ASP A 180 -2.66 -0.56 -19.09
C ASP A 180 -2.65 0.05 -17.69
N ASN A 181 -1.56 0.75 -17.36
CA ASN A 181 -1.28 1.34 -16.04
C ASN A 181 -0.92 0.34 -14.93
N ASP A 182 -0.82 -0.95 -15.24
CA ASP A 182 -0.25 -1.93 -14.33
C ASP A 182 1.29 -1.88 -14.34
N THR A 183 1.87 -2.30 -13.23
CA THR A 183 3.31 -2.42 -13.03
C THR A 183 3.65 -3.85 -12.62
N LEU A 184 4.85 -4.31 -12.95
CA LEU A 184 5.28 -5.66 -12.61
C LEU A 184 5.36 -5.87 -11.10
N ALA A 185 4.76 -6.95 -10.62
CA ALA A 185 4.90 -7.43 -9.26
C ALA A 185 6.23 -8.22 -9.11
N PRO A 186 6.90 -8.17 -7.94
CA PRO A 186 8.15 -8.90 -7.71
C PRO A 186 8.14 -10.39 -8.05
N TRP A 187 7.00 -11.06 -7.80
CA TRP A 187 6.85 -12.50 -8.07
C TRP A 187 6.79 -12.85 -9.56
N GLU A 188 6.49 -11.88 -10.44
CA GLU A 188 6.40 -12.08 -11.89
C GLU A 188 7.77 -12.09 -12.59
N TYR A 189 8.85 -11.81 -11.85
CA TYR A 189 10.22 -11.82 -12.34
C TYR A 189 11.21 -12.46 -11.35
N ALA A 190 10.72 -13.38 -10.53
CA ALA A 190 11.52 -14.13 -9.57
C ALA A 190 12.20 -15.33 -10.26
N ALA A 191 13.47 -15.16 -10.65
CA ALA A 191 14.29 -16.23 -11.20
C ALA A 191 15.25 -16.79 -10.14
N THR A 192 15.53 -18.09 -10.24
CA THR A 192 16.52 -18.80 -9.44
C THR A 192 17.72 -19.16 -10.29
N ASP A 193 18.85 -19.32 -9.63
CA ASP A 193 20.08 -19.69 -10.31
C ASP A 193 20.00 -21.11 -10.89
N ARG A 194 20.47 -21.28 -12.14
CA ARG A 194 20.42 -22.58 -12.81
C ARG A 194 21.63 -23.41 -12.42
N ALA A 195 21.41 -24.42 -11.57
CA ALA A 195 22.47 -25.25 -11.05
C ALA A 195 23.32 -25.94 -12.14
N GLY A 196 24.64 -25.73 -12.07
CA GLY A 196 25.67 -26.36 -12.89
C GLY A 196 25.95 -25.65 -14.23
N ASP A 197 25.49 -24.42 -14.42
CA ASP A 197 25.68 -23.67 -15.68
C ASP A 197 26.94 -22.76 -15.68
N SER A 198 27.70 -22.79 -14.58
CA SER A 198 28.89 -21.97 -14.33
C SER A 198 28.61 -20.47 -14.35
N ARG A 199 27.38 -20.08 -14.09
CA ARG A 199 26.96 -18.71 -13.88
C ARG A 199 26.21 -18.60 -12.56
N LEU A 200 26.25 -17.39 -11.99
CA LEU A 200 25.52 -17.09 -10.77
C LEU A 200 24.66 -15.87 -11.01
N PHE A 201 23.35 -16.03 -10.90
CA PHE A 201 22.41 -14.92 -10.90
C PHE A 201 22.70 -13.98 -9.73
N GLN A 202 22.82 -12.67 -10.02
CA GLN A 202 23.16 -11.66 -9.02
C GLN A 202 21.92 -11.00 -8.38
N GLY A 203 20.71 -11.52 -8.64
CA GLY A 203 19.48 -10.88 -8.20
C GLY A 203 19.18 -9.56 -8.94
N GLU A 204 19.89 -9.27 -10.03
CA GLU A 204 19.75 -8.05 -10.80
C GLU A 204 19.39 -8.35 -12.25
N TRP A 205 18.61 -7.46 -12.86
CA TRP A 205 18.22 -7.51 -14.26
C TRP A 205 18.88 -6.37 -15.06
N SER A 206 18.94 -6.49 -16.38
CA SER A 206 19.55 -5.49 -17.28
C SER A 206 18.89 -4.10 -17.17
N VAL A 207 17.61 -4.07 -16.81
CA VAL A 207 16.85 -2.90 -16.35
C VAL A 207 16.08 -3.29 -15.08
N ASN A 208 15.73 -2.31 -14.24
CA ASN A 208 14.87 -2.59 -13.09
C ASN A 208 13.49 -3.08 -13.58
N PRO A 209 13.07 -4.33 -13.27
CA PRO A 209 11.81 -4.87 -13.78
C PRO A 209 10.59 -4.07 -13.36
N SER A 210 10.59 -3.46 -12.17
CA SER A 210 9.48 -2.58 -11.74
C SER A 210 9.27 -1.34 -12.63
N ASN A 211 10.30 -0.93 -13.37
CA ASN A 211 10.24 0.16 -14.34
C ASN A 211 10.19 -0.33 -15.79
N ALA A 212 10.05 -1.65 -16.00
CA ALA A 212 9.95 -2.21 -17.33
C ALA A 212 8.72 -1.65 -18.03
N VAL A 213 8.91 -1.21 -19.26
CA VAL A 213 7.82 -0.85 -20.17
C VAL A 213 7.52 -2.03 -21.07
N LYS A 214 6.25 -2.14 -21.49
CA LYS A 214 5.86 -3.12 -22.49
C LYS A 214 6.61 -2.84 -23.79
N GLY A 215 7.12 -3.87 -24.48
CA GLY A 215 7.93 -3.64 -25.67
C GLY A 215 8.66 -4.88 -26.21
N PRO A 216 9.23 -4.79 -27.42
CA PRO A 216 9.93 -5.90 -28.08
C PRO A 216 11.31 -6.20 -27.49
N ASN A 217 11.80 -5.36 -26.57
CA ASN A 217 13.13 -5.52 -25.97
C ASN A 217 13.06 -6.50 -24.79
N ALA A 218 13.94 -7.49 -24.81
CA ALA A 218 14.05 -8.45 -23.72
C ALA A 218 14.88 -7.88 -22.55
N ILE A 219 14.41 -8.14 -21.33
CA ILE A 219 15.14 -7.92 -20.10
C ILE A 219 15.93 -9.19 -19.79
N THR A 220 17.22 -9.04 -19.48
CA THR A 220 18.12 -10.18 -19.27
C THR A 220 18.66 -10.21 -17.84
N PRO A 221 18.83 -11.39 -17.24
CA PRO A 221 19.39 -11.50 -15.90
C PRO A 221 20.87 -11.13 -15.94
N LYS A 222 21.33 -10.40 -14.92
CA LYS A 222 22.76 -10.19 -14.71
C LYS A 222 23.33 -11.39 -13.99
N THR A 223 24.22 -12.07 -14.68
CA THR A 223 24.96 -13.21 -14.17
C THR A 223 26.45 -12.90 -14.12
N VAL A 224 27.15 -13.43 -13.14
CA VAL A 224 28.62 -13.47 -13.11
C VAL A 224 29.11 -14.89 -13.35
N ASN A 225 30.40 -15.04 -13.71
CA ASN A 225 31.00 -16.37 -13.77
C ASN A 225 31.04 -16.98 -12.37
N ALA A 226 30.61 -18.22 -12.28
CA ALA A 226 30.61 -19.02 -11.06
C ALA A 226 31.42 -20.29 -11.27
N VAL A 227 31.55 -21.08 -10.20
CA VAL A 227 32.12 -22.43 -10.28
C VAL A 227 31.03 -23.44 -9.94
N ASN A 228 31.01 -24.53 -10.68
CA ASN A 228 30.12 -25.64 -10.41
C ASN A 228 30.61 -26.35 -9.15
N VAL A 229 29.81 -26.35 -8.08
CA VAL A 229 30.11 -27.04 -6.83
C VAL A 229 29.37 -28.36 -6.81
N THR A 230 30.10 -29.46 -6.65
CA THR A 230 29.54 -30.78 -6.33
C THR A 230 29.85 -31.12 -4.88
N VAL A 231 28.86 -31.57 -4.12
CA VAL A 231 29.04 -31.95 -2.72
C VAL A 231 28.92 -33.46 -2.54
N ASP A 232 30.01 -34.09 -2.13
CA ASP A 232 30.00 -35.49 -1.73
C ASP A 232 29.50 -35.62 -0.29
N ASN A 233 28.83 -36.72 0.03
CA ASN A 233 28.26 -36.92 1.37
C ASN A 233 29.19 -37.68 2.33
N GLU A 234 30.03 -38.59 1.86
CA GLU A 234 30.95 -39.43 2.68
C GLU A 234 30.31 -39.99 3.98
N GLY A 235 29.07 -40.47 3.89
CA GLY A 235 28.35 -41.04 5.03
C GLY A 235 27.74 -40.02 6.00
N TYR A 236 27.79 -38.72 5.66
CA TYR A 236 27.01 -37.67 6.30
C TYR A 236 25.65 -37.51 5.60
N THR A 237 24.67 -36.98 6.32
CA THR A 237 23.47 -36.37 5.73
C THR A 237 23.79 -34.90 5.47
N LEU A 238 23.58 -34.47 4.23
CA LEU A 238 23.81 -33.09 3.82
C LEU A 238 22.54 -32.27 4.04
N TYR A 239 22.71 -31.08 4.61
CA TYR A 239 21.67 -30.09 4.79
C TYR A 239 22.08 -28.79 4.11
N LYS A 240 21.10 -28.10 3.53
CA LYS A 240 21.23 -26.73 3.03
C LYS A 240 20.03 -25.93 3.52
N ASP A 241 20.30 -24.81 4.20
CA ASP A 241 19.29 -23.90 4.76
C ASP A 241 18.22 -24.63 5.61
N GLY A 242 18.69 -25.59 6.41
CA GLY A 242 17.87 -26.40 7.30
C GLY A 242 17.08 -27.54 6.64
N LYS A 243 17.14 -27.70 5.31
CA LYS A 243 16.51 -28.81 4.58
C LYS A 243 17.53 -29.87 4.19
N VAL A 244 17.11 -31.13 4.09
CA VAL A 244 17.96 -32.20 3.55
C VAL A 244 18.26 -31.89 2.09
N LEU A 245 19.53 -31.86 1.73
CA LEU A 245 19.97 -31.54 0.38
C LEU A 245 19.73 -32.76 -0.54
N THR A 246 18.82 -32.61 -1.51
CA THR A 246 18.49 -33.66 -2.50
C THR A 246 19.34 -33.58 -3.76
N ALA A 247 19.70 -32.37 -4.20
CA ALA A 247 20.62 -32.12 -5.31
C ALA A 247 21.99 -31.68 -4.77
N THR A 248 23.05 -32.38 -5.15
CA THR A 248 24.41 -32.10 -4.65
C THR A 248 25.21 -31.14 -5.52
N ASN A 249 24.61 -30.61 -6.59
CA ASN A 249 25.25 -29.70 -7.53
C ASN A 249 24.58 -28.33 -7.51
N PHE A 250 25.36 -27.25 -7.42
CA PHE A 250 24.91 -25.86 -7.49
C PHE A 250 26.07 -24.95 -7.90
N ASP A 251 25.79 -23.70 -8.27
CA ASP A 251 26.82 -22.71 -8.58
C ASP A 251 27.13 -21.81 -7.38
N ALA A 252 28.39 -21.43 -7.26
CA ALA A 252 28.83 -20.48 -6.24
C ALA A 252 30.01 -19.65 -6.75
N ALA A 253 30.16 -18.43 -6.21
CA ALA A 253 31.30 -17.59 -6.54
C ALA A 253 32.60 -18.13 -5.87
N PRO A 254 33.75 -18.11 -6.56
CA PRO A 254 35.04 -18.41 -5.93
C PRO A 254 35.28 -17.55 -4.70
N GLY A 255 35.74 -18.16 -3.60
CA GLY A 255 35.96 -17.44 -2.33
C GLY A 255 34.72 -17.20 -1.47
N ALA A 256 33.52 -17.58 -1.92
CA ALA A 256 32.29 -17.39 -1.15
C ALA A 256 32.10 -18.48 -0.09
N THR A 257 31.46 -18.11 1.02
CA THR A 257 30.92 -19.07 1.99
C THR A 257 29.67 -19.70 1.41
N VAL A 258 29.58 -21.03 1.41
CA VAL A 258 28.38 -21.75 1.00
C VAL A 258 27.40 -21.79 2.16
N ASP A 259 26.77 -20.66 2.44
CA ASP A 259 25.94 -20.46 3.62
C ASP A 259 24.85 -21.54 3.75
N GLY A 260 24.66 -22.03 4.98
CA GLY A 260 23.66 -23.05 5.30
C GLY A 260 24.03 -24.48 4.89
N LEU A 261 25.13 -24.71 4.16
CA LEU A 261 25.60 -26.07 3.85
C LEU A 261 26.21 -26.70 5.11
N VAL A 262 25.65 -27.85 5.54
CA VAL A 262 26.11 -28.61 6.71
C VAL A 262 26.14 -30.10 6.37
N ALA A 263 27.23 -30.78 6.74
CA ALA A 263 27.29 -32.24 6.73
C ALA A 263 27.15 -32.76 8.16
N TYR A 264 26.06 -33.43 8.47
CA TYR A 264 25.75 -33.96 9.81
C TYR A 264 25.76 -35.49 9.82
N ARG A 265 26.35 -36.08 10.86
CA ARG A 265 26.38 -37.53 11.06
C ARG A 265 25.66 -37.90 12.35
N ALA A 266 24.53 -38.59 12.18
CA ALA A 266 23.65 -38.96 13.29
C ALA A 266 24.26 -39.99 14.25
N SER A 267 25.16 -40.87 13.78
CA SER A 267 25.71 -41.96 14.60
C SER A 267 26.56 -41.47 15.77
N ASP A 268 27.19 -40.30 15.66
CA ASP A 268 28.07 -39.73 16.68
C ASP A 268 27.80 -38.25 16.99
N HIS A 269 26.69 -37.71 16.49
CA HIS A 269 26.27 -36.31 16.70
C HIS A 269 27.37 -35.30 16.33
N THR A 270 27.99 -35.48 15.16
CA THR A 270 29.04 -34.59 14.66
C THR A 270 28.67 -33.88 13.38
N ILE A 271 29.20 -32.66 13.21
CA ILE A 271 29.21 -31.96 11.92
C ILE A 271 30.63 -31.88 11.37
N ALA A 272 30.78 -31.84 10.05
CA ALA A 272 32.08 -31.61 9.42
C ALA A 272 32.61 -30.21 9.74
N ASN A 273 33.79 -30.13 10.34
CA ASN A 273 34.51 -28.88 10.59
C ASN A 273 35.67 -28.64 9.60
N VAL A 274 35.93 -29.60 8.71
CA VAL A 274 36.90 -29.49 7.62
C VAL A 274 36.31 -30.19 6.40
N TRP A 275 36.39 -29.52 5.27
CA TRP A 275 36.00 -30.04 3.96
C TRP A 275 37.24 -30.18 3.08
N THR A 276 37.25 -31.16 2.21
CA THR A 276 38.26 -31.29 1.16
C THR A 276 37.69 -30.69 -0.11
N ALA A 277 38.31 -29.65 -0.64
CA ALA A 277 37.98 -29.07 -1.93
C ALA A 277 38.94 -29.61 -2.99
N LYS A 278 38.40 -30.23 -4.05
CA LYS A 278 39.18 -30.78 -5.17
C LYS A 278 38.76 -30.15 -6.49
N TRP A 279 39.72 -29.64 -7.27
CA TRP A 279 39.51 -29.14 -8.63
C TRP A 279 40.75 -29.43 -9.49
N GLY A 280 40.55 -30.02 -10.67
CA GLY A 280 41.66 -30.55 -11.47
C GLY A 280 42.57 -31.47 -10.64
N ASP A 281 43.87 -31.17 -10.63
CA ASP A 281 44.88 -31.88 -9.83
C ASP A 281 45.09 -31.28 -8.42
N VAL A 282 44.38 -30.19 -8.08
CA VAL A 282 44.52 -29.50 -6.79
C VAL A 282 43.57 -30.10 -5.78
N THR A 283 44.07 -30.30 -4.55
CA THR A 283 43.28 -30.71 -3.38
C THR A 283 43.68 -29.82 -2.22
N LYS A 284 42.70 -29.15 -1.58
CA LYS A 284 42.93 -28.31 -0.40
C LYS A 284 41.94 -28.66 0.71
N ASP A 285 42.42 -28.59 1.94
CA ASP A 285 41.56 -28.60 3.11
C ASP A 285 40.99 -27.20 3.34
N VAL A 286 39.69 -27.14 3.50
CA VAL A 286 38.90 -25.94 3.79
C VAL A 286 38.34 -26.08 5.20
N PRO A 287 38.97 -25.46 6.22
CA PRO A 287 38.43 -25.48 7.56
C PRO A 287 37.16 -24.63 7.66
N VAL A 288 36.19 -25.10 8.43
CA VAL A 288 35.04 -24.30 8.88
C VAL A 288 35.50 -23.48 10.08
N GLU A 289 35.19 -22.18 10.08
CA GLU A 289 35.55 -21.29 11.20
C GLU A 289 34.91 -21.76 12.51
N ALA A 290 35.59 -21.48 13.63
CA ALA A 290 35.07 -21.83 14.95
C ALA A 290 33.72 -21.15 15.20
N GLY A 291 32.72 -21.92 15.64
CA GLY A 291 31.37 -21.41 15.81
C GLY A 291 30.57 -21.24 14.52
N LYS A 292 31.08 -21.66 13.36
CA LYS A 292 30.34 -21.71 12.09
C LYS A 292 30.12 -23.16 11.67
N VAL A 293 29.34 -23.37 10.62
CA VAL A 293 28.98 -24.73 10.15
C VAL A 293 29.18 -24.93 8.65
N SER A 294 29.40 -23.84 7.91
CA SER A 294 29.48 -23.84 6.45
C SER A 294 30.91 -23.61 5.95
N PRO A 295 31.34 -24.29 4.88
CA PRO A 295 32.66 -24.10 4.29
C PRO A 295 32.75 -22.83 3.43
N THR A 296 33.96 -22.31 3.27
CA THR A 296 34.28 -21.20 2.34
C THR A 296 35.11 -21.72 1.17
N LEU A 297 34.62 -21.52 -0.05
CA LEU A 297 35.31 -22.01 -1.25
C LEU A 297 36.70 -21.37 -1.41
N PRO A 298 37.71 -22.11 -1.91
CA PRO A 298 38.98 -21.49 -2.28
C PRO A 298 38.77 -20.41 -3.37
N SER A 299 39.49 -19.29 -3.27
CA SER A 299 39.36 -18.19 -4.23
C SER A 299 40.01 -18.47 -5.60
N ASP A 300 40.82 -19.53 -5.70
CA ASP A 300 41.57 -19.93 -6.89
C ASP A 300 40.93 -21.09 -7.67
N VAL A 301 39.67 -21.45 -7.35
CA VAL A 301 38.88 -22.39 -8.17
C VAL A 301 38.54 -21.72 -9.51
N SER A 302 38.66 -22.48 -10.59
CA SER A 302 38.58 -21.95 -11.97
C SER A 302 37.42 -22.47 -12.81
N ALA A 303 36.79 -23.60 -12.46
CA ALA A 303 35.65 -24.14 -13.22
C ALA A 303 34.73 -25.02 -12.35
N GLU A 304 35.23 -26.15 -11.86
CA GLU A 304 34.44 -27.10 -11.04
C GLU A 304 35.18 -27.41 -9.74
N VAL A 305 34.45 -27.63 -8.66
CA VAL A 305 35.01 -28.04 -7.37
C VAL A 305 34.13 -29.08 -6.70
N THR A 306 34.75 -30.17 -6.26
CA THR A 306 34.10 -31.15 -5.39
C THR A 306 34.43 -30.85 -3.94
N LEU A 307 33.40 -30.68 -3.10
CA LEU A 307 33.50 -30.56 -1.66
C LEU A 307 33.16 -31.88 -0.99
N THR A 308 34.10 -32.40 -0.22
CA THR A 308 33.96 -33.69 0.46
C THR A 308 34.19 -33.51 1.98
N PRO A 309 33.20 -33.76 2.85
CA PRO A 309 33.36 -33.58 4.29
C PRO A 309 34.34 -34.60 4.87
N LYS A 310 35.26 -34.16 5.74
CA LYS A 310 36.18 -35.09 6.41
C LYS A 310 35.53 -35.78 7.61
N THR A 311 35.88 -37.04 7.83
CA THR A 311 35.32 -37.91 8.88
C THR A 311 35.57 -37.48 10.33
N LYS A 312 36.48 -36.52 10.58
CA LYS A 312 36.81 -35.99 11.91
C LYS A 312 35.99 -34.73 12.23
N GLY A 313 34.67 -34.88 12.34
CA GLY A 313 33.78 -33.78 12.70
C GLY A 313 33.92 -33.30 14.15
N VAL A 314 33.25 -32.20 14.47
CA VAL A 314 33.09 -31.68 15.85
C VAL A 314 31.70 -32.02 16.37
N SER A 315 31.58 -32.21 17.68
CA SER A 315 30.27 -32.41 18.31
C SER A 315 29.36 -31.23 18.07
N ALA A 316 28.10 -31.52 17.73
CA ALA A 316 27.08 -30.53 17.47
C ALA A 316 25.75 -30.95 18.08
N TYR A 317 24.88 -29.97 18.28
CA TYR A 317 23.50 -30.17 18.68
C TYR A 317 22.57 -29.82 17.53
N LYS A 318 21.52 -30.62 17.40
CA LYS A 318 20.45 -30.42 16.42
C LYS A 318 19.45 -29.42 16.96
N VAL A 319 18.98 -28.51 16.11
CA VAL A 319 17.88 -27.58 16.42
C VAL A 319 16.76 -27.80 15.40
N GLU A 320 15.66 -28.41 15.82
CA GLU A 320 14.50 -28.72 14.97
C GLU A 320 13.42 -27.67 15.17
N THR A 321 12.95 -27.08 14.07
CA THR A 321 11.88 -26.08 14.10
C THR A 321 10.56 -26.69 13.67
N TYR A 322 9.49 -26.32 14.36
CA TYR A 322 8.13 -26.75 14.10
C TYR A 322 7.25 -25.52 13.90
N THR A 323 6.60 -25.40 12.74
CA THR A 323 5.83 -24.21 12.34
C THR A 323 4.34 -24.50 12.15
N LYS A 324 3.99 -25.76 11.90
CA LYS A 324 2.63 -26.21 11.61
C LYS A 324 1.97 -26.86 12.82
N ASN A 325 2.62 -27.87 13.40
CA ASN A 325 2.15 -28.65 14.53
C ASN A 325 3.34 -29.19 15.34
N LYS A 326 3.09 -29.82 16.49
CA LYS A 326 4.15 -30.38 17.36
C LYS A 326 4.83 -31.66 16.84
N THR A 327 4.40 -32.22 15.72
CA THR A 327 4.84 -33.55 15.24
C THR A 327 5.70 -33.50 13.99
N GLU A 328 5.53 -32.48 13.14
CA GLU A 328 6.18 -32.37 11.84
C GLU A 328 7.33 -31.36 11.89
N VAL A 329 8.56 -31.85 11.64
CA VAL A 329 9.76 -31.00 11.59
C VAL A 329 9.75 -30.23 10.28
N ALA A 330 9.74 -28.90 10.37
CA ALA A 330 9.81 -28.02 9.20
C ALA A 330 11.25 -27.90 8.68
N LYS A 331 12.21 -27.65 9.58
CA LYS A 331 13.64 -27.51 9.27
C LYS A 331 14.51 -28.00 10.42
N THR A 332 15.74 -28.37 10.07
CA THR A 332 16.75 -28.90 10.99
C THR A 332 18.05 -28.13 10.84
N TYR A 333 18.40 -27.35 11.86
CA TYR A 333 19.64 -26.59 11.96
C TYR A 333 20.62 -27.26 12.92
N PHE A 334 21.85 -26.73 12.96
CA PHE A 334 22.94 -27.28 13.76
C PHE A 334 23.77 -26.19 14.41
N ALA A 335 24.13 -26.40 15.67
CA ALA A 335 25.06 -25.57 16.42
C ALA A 335 26.25 -26.41 16.88
N GLN A 336 27.47 -25.88 16.73
CA GLN A 336 28.64 -26.49 17.37
C GLN A 336 28.44 -26.50 18.89
N LYS A 337 28.90 -27.57 19.56
CA LYS A 337 28.78 -27.66 21.02
C LYS A 337 29.45 -26.47 21.73
N ASN A 338 28.76 -25.87 22.70
CA ASN A 338 29.16 -24.65 23.44
C ASN A 338 29.21 -23.37 22.56
N TRP A 339 28.45 -23.34 21.47
CA TRP A 339 28.26 -22.15 20.66
C TRP A 339 26.76 -21.84 20.53
N ALA A 340 26.45 -20.58 20.29
CA ALA A 340 25.11 -20.17 19.85
C ALA A 340 24.81 -20.72 18.45
N LEU A 341 23.53 -20.68 18.05
CA LEU A 341 23.14 -21.07 16.70
C LEU A 341 23.72 -20.08 15.69
N ALA A 342 24.62 -20.56 14.84
CA ALA A 342 25.40 -19.73 13.94
C ALA A 342 24.67 -19.33 12.65
N GLN A 343 23.58 -20.03 12.35
CA GLN A 343 22.73 -19.85 11.19
C GLN A 343 21.48 -19.08 11.59
N THR A 344 20.97 -18.24 10.71
CA THR A 344 19.66 -17.61 10.90
C THR A 344 18.57 -18.67 10.79
N VAL A 345 17.64 -18.68 11.74
CA VAL A 345 16.40 -19.44 11.62
C VAL A 345 15.39 -18.55 10.93
N ASP A 346 14.70 -19.09 9.93
CA ASP A 346 13.65 -18.35 9.22
C ASP A 346 12.57 -17.83 10.17
N GLU A 347 11.93 -16.73 9.76
CA GLU A 347 10.71 -16.28 10.38
C GLU A 347 9.62 -17.37 10.23
N ALA A 348 8.79 -17.52 11.26
CA ALA A 348 7.70 -18.47 11.20
C ALA A 348 6.64 -17.99 10.20
N PRO A 349 5.90 -18.90 9.54
CA PRO A 349 4.83 -18.54 8.62
C PRO A 349 3.80 -17.61 9.26
N ALA A 350 3.30 -16.63 8.50
CA ALA A 350 2.22 -15.78 8.96
C ALA A 350 0.93 -16.61 9.16
N ARG A 351 0.09 -16.20 10.11
CA ARG A 351 -1.26 -16.76 10.32
C ARG A 351 -2.25 -15.61 10.26
N ALA A 352 -3.25 -15.70 9.39
CA ALA A 352 -4.18 -14.60 9.11
C ALA A 352 -4.90 -14.04 10.35
N HIS A 353 -5.07 -14.86 11.39
CA HIS A 353 -5.85 -14.53 12.59
C HIS A 353 -5.10 -14.74 13.90
N ALA A 354 -3.80 -15.00 13.84
CA ALA A 354 -2.96 -15.25 15.01
C ALA A 354 -1.63 -14.50 14.90
N GLN A 355 -1.20 -13.85 15.99
CA GLN A 355 0.07 -13.14 16.03
C GLN A 355 1.19 -14.11 16.40
N PHE A 356 2.27 -14.09 15.62
CA PHE A 356 3.49 -14.81 15.98
C PHE A 356 4.09 -14.21 17.26
N LYS A 357 4.21 -15.04 18.31
CA LYS A 357 4.71 -14.66 19.63
C LYS A 357 6.22 -14.85 19.76
N GLY A 358 6.81 -15.71 18.93
CA GLY A 358 8.21 -16.06 18.99
C GLY A 358 8.45 -17.56 18.91
N TRP A 359 9.72 -17.93 19.03
CA TRP A 359 10.16 -19.31 19.08
C TRP A 359 10.27 -19.77 20.53
N TYR A 360 9.70 -20.93 20.86
CA TYR A 360 9.71 -21.43 22.23
C TYR A 360 10.33 -22.82 22.29
N ASN A 361 11.25 -23.01 23.25
CA ASN A 361 11.75 -24.32 23.61
C ASN A 361 10.77 -24.98 24.59
N PRO A 362 10.20 -26.17 24.29
CA PRO A 362 9.19 -26.81 25.13
C PRO A 362 9.68 -27.18 26.53
N VAL A 363 10.99 -27.30 26.75
CA VAL A 363 11.57 -27.64 28.07
C VAL A 363 12.00 -26.44 28.90
N ALA A 364 11.93 -25.21 28.36
CA ALA A 364 12.23 -24.01 29.13
C ALA A 364 11.13 -23.73 30.18
N TYR A 365 11.55 -23.20 31.33
CA TYR A 365 10.67 -22.86 32.47
C TYR A 365 10.10 -21.44 32.35
N ASP A 366 8.98 -21.17 33.03
CA ASP A 366 8.32 -19.86 33.08
C ASP A 366 9.10 -18.80 33.89
N ASP A 367 8.72 -17.53 33.74
CA ASP A 367 9.43 -16.37 34.31
C ASP A 367 8.92 -15.90 35.70
N LYS A 368 7.78 -16.45 36.18
CA LYS A 368 7.08 -15.94 37.38
C LYS A 368 7.46 -16.57 38.71
N GLY A 369 8.59 -17.25 38.81
CA GLY A 369 9.26 -17.50 40.10
C GLY A 369 8.42 -18.26 41.14
N MET A 370 7.40 -19.02 40.73
CA MET A 370 6.95 -20.11 41.59
C MET A 370 8.12 -21.08 41.68
N THR A 371 8.42 -21.55 42.89
CA THR A 371 9.44 -22.59 43.13
C THR A 371 9.35 -23.65 42.05
N VAL A 372 10.31 -23.61 41.12
CA VAL A 372 10.48 -24.47 39.94
C VAL A 372 9.96 -25.88 40.21
N SER A 373 8.69 -26.12 39.87
CA SER A 373 8.17 -27.47 39.77
C SER A 373 8.51 -27.94 38.35
N PRO A 374 9.14 -29.12 38.17
CA PRO A 374 9.49 -29.69 36.86
C PRO A 374 8.31 -29.87 35.88
N THR A 375 7.09 -29.54 36.29
CA THR A 375 5.83 -29.69 35.57
C THR A 375 5.38 -28.44 34.81
N HIS A 376 6.03 -27.28 34.99
CA HIS A 376 5.66 -26.01 34.34
C HIS A 376 6.70 -25.60 33.31
N THR A 377 6.64 -26.27 32.15
CA THR A 377 7.46 -25.90 30.98
C THR A 377 6.58 -25.24 29.92
N ASN A 378 7.20 -24.55 28.97
CA ASN A 378 6.48 -23.93 27.85
C ASN A 378 5.51 -24.89 27.12
N ASP A 379 5.84 -26.19 27.04
CA ASP A 379 4.99 -27.20 26.38
C ASP A 379 3.56 -27.28 26.96
N ALA A 380 3.38 -26.96 28.24
CA ALA A 380 2.08 -26.95 28.92
C ALA A 380 1.18 -25.76 28.51
N TYR A 381 1.78 -24.71 27.94
CA TYR A 381 1.12 -23.47 27.51
C TYR A 381 0.92 -23.41 26.00
N ILE A 382 1.42 -24.40 25.26
CA ILE A 382 1.33 -24.48 23.80
C ILE A 382 0.51 -25.72 23.46
N ASP A 383 -0.50 -25.62 22.61
CA ASP A 383 -1.27 -26.79 22.17
C ASP A 383 -0.74 -27.47 20.90
N GLY A 384 -1.48 -28.46 20.39
CA GLY A 384 -1.08 -29.23 19.22
C GLY A 384 -0.88 -28.37 17.96
N ASP A 385 -1.61 -27.26 17.88
CA ASP A 385 -1.62 -26.33 16.75
C ASP A 385 -0.64 -25.16 16.94
N LEU A 386 0.19 -25.24 17.98
CA LEU A 386 1.17 -24.24 18.38
C LEU A 386 0.55 -22.91 18.87
N THR A 387 -0.67 -22.98 19.40
CA THR A 387 -1.39 -21.82 19.92
C THR A 387 -1.12 -21.65 21.42
N TYR A 388 -0.96 -20.38 21.83
CA TYR A 388 -0.76 -19.99 23.22
C TYR A 388 -2.04 -20.14 24.05
N LYS A 389 -1.90 -20.80 25.19
CA LYS A 389 -2.95 -20.96 26.22
C LYS A 389 -2.58 -20.15 27.45
N GLU A 390 -3.34 -19.10 27.71
CA GLU A 390 -3.20 -18.30 28.94
C GLU A 390 -3.61 -19.15 30.15
N GLN A 391 -2.72 -19.29 31.12
CA GLN A 391 -3.03 -19.88 32.42
C GLN A 391 -2.76 -18.87 33.53
N ALA A 392 -3.53 -18.92 34.60
CA ALA A 392 -3.53 -17.91 35.66
C ALA A 392 -2.20 -17.79 36.45
N TYR A 393 -1.20 -18.63 36.20
CA TYR A 393 -0.06 -18.83 37.12
C TYR A 393 1.36 -18.79 36.50
N GLY A 394 1.56 -18.41 35.21
CA GLY A 394 2.90 -18.24 34.63
C GLY A 394 2.90 -17.80 33.16
N ASP A 395 3.95 -17.09 32.72
CA ASP A 395 4.15 -16.66 31.31
C ASP A 395 5.33 -17.47 30.70
N PRO A 396 5.17 -18.05 29.49
CA PRO A 396 6.22 -18.86 28.87
C PRO A 396 7.40 -17.99 28.44
N VAL A 397 8.61 -18.53 28.52
CA VAL A 397 9.85 -17.84 28.16
C VAL A 397 10.21 -18.10 26.71
N GLU A 398 10.33 -17.04 25.92
CA GLU A 398 10.78 -17.09 24.53
C GLU A 398 12.25 -17.55 24.45
N PHE A 399 12.58 -18.28 23.38
CA PHE A 399 13.93 -18.78 23.13
C PHE A 399 14.88 -17.67 22.66
N ASP A 400 16.01 -17.53 23.34
CA ASP A 400 17.08 -16.60 22.96
C ASP A 400 18.10 -17.27 22.04
N PHE A 401 18.10 -16.90 20.75
CA PHE A 401 19.05 -17.40 19.76
C PHE A 401 20.51 -16.99 20.02
N GLY A 402 20.74 -15.99 20.88
CA GLY A 402 22.09 -15.60 21.31
C GLY A 402 22.68 -16.54 22.37
N SER A 403 21.85 -17.40 22.98
CA SER A 403 22.29 -18.34 24.02
C SER A 403 23.00 -19.57 23.44
N GLU A 404 23.92 -20.14 24.22
CA GLU A 404 24.62 -21.37 23.82
C GLU A 404 23.65 -22.54 23.71
N ILE A 405 23.77 -23.32 22.63
CA ILE A 405 23.02 -24.57 22.50
C ILE A 405 23.80 -25.67 23.24
N THR A 406 23.19 -26.25 24.27
CA THR A 406 23.82 -27.27 25.14
C THR A 406 23.22 -28.67 25.00
N ALA A 407 22.15 -28.83 24.23
CA ALA A 407 21.48 -30.09 23.94
C ALA A 407 20.69 -29.99 22.64
N ASP A 408 20.31 -31.15 22.08
CA ASP A 408 19.35 -31.18 20.97
C ASP A 408 18.07 -30.45 21.39
N THR A 409 17.66 -29.47 20.59
CA THR A 409 16.63 -28.50 20.93
C THR A 409 15.49 -28.57 19.92
N LYS A 410 14.26 -28.55 20.42
CA LYS A 410 13.07 -28.34 19.60
C LYS A 410 12.60 -26.92 19.79
N LEU A 411 12.25 -26.24 18.70
CA LEU A 411 11.72 -24.88 18.73
C LEU A 411 10.35 -24.88 18.06
N TYR A 412 9.34 -24.41 18.79
CA TYR A 412 7.98 -24.29 18.31
C TYR A 412 7.70 -22.82 17.99
N ALA A 413 7.20 -22.56 16.78
CA ALA A 413 6.68 -21.24 16.44
C ALA A 413 5.32 -21.06 17.09
N VAL A 414 5.22 -20.20 18.10
CA VAL A 414 4.00 -20.05 18.90
C VAL A 414 3.20 -18.84 18.44
N TYR A 415 1.88 -18.99 18.43
CA TYR A 415 0.95 -17.95 18.01
C TYR A 415 -0.10 -17.64 19.09
N THR A 416 -0.74 -16.48 19.03
CA THR A 416 -1.94 -16.20 19.86
C THR A 416 -3.11 -17.10 19.47
N ALA A 417 -4.10 -17.25 20.34
CA ALA A 417 -5.40 -17.81 19.93
C ALA A 417 -6.01 -17.00 18.79
N ASP A 418 -6.76 -17.67 17.90
CA ASP A 418 -7.46 -17.02 16.80
C ASP A 418 -8.42 -15.96 17.33
N ALA A 419 -8.48 -14.83 16.62
CA ALA A 419 -9.43 -13.77 16.94
C ALA A 419 -10.86 -14.32 16.86
N LYS A 420 -11.64 -14.13 17.94
CA LYS A 420 -13.08 -14.45 17.93
C LYS A 420 -13.77 -13.62 16.85
N TYR A 421 -14.83 -14.15 16.25
CA TYR A 421 -15.69 -13.39 15.35
C TYR A 421 -17.20 -13.64 15.55
N LYS A 422 -18.01 -12.69 15.08
CA LYS A 422 -19.46 -12.83 14.86
C LYS A 422 -19.77 -12.69 13.38
N GLU A 423 -20.75 -13.45 12.87
CA GLU A 423 -21.26 -13.27 11.51
C GLU A 423 -22.39 -12.23 11.50
N ILE A 424 -22.29 -11.26 10.61
CA ILE A 424 -23.37 -10.33 10.29
C ILE A 424 -23.76 -10.49 8.83
N THR A 425 -25.05 -10.34 8.54
CA THR A 425 -25.58 -10.34 7.18
C THR A 425 -25.85 -8.90 6.76
N LEU A 426 -25.31 -8.51 5.61
CA LEU A 426 -25.47 -7.21 4.99
C LEU A 426 -26.32 -7.38 3.73
N ASP A 427 -27.58 -6.96 3.78
CA ASP A 427 -28.48 -6.95 2.64
C ASP A 427 -28.34 -5.60 1.90
N PRO A 428 -27.83 -5.58 0.65
CA PRO A 428 -27.72 -4.36 -0.13
C PRO A 428 -29.07 -3.67 -0.39
N ASN A 429 -30.21 -4.31 -0.09
CA ASN A 429 -31.53 -3.69 0.00
C ASN A 429 -31.97 -3.01 -1.31
N TYR A 430 -31.75 -3.69 -2.44
CA TYR A 430 -32.31 -3.36 -3.75
C TYR A 430 -32.63 -4.64 -4.54
N ASP A 431 -33.57 -4.54 -5.49
CA ASP A 431 -34.06 -5.69 -6.25
C ASP A 431 -32.92 -6.39 -7.02
N GLY A 432 -32.81 -7.71 -6.83
CA GLY A 432 -31.79 -8.55 -7.47
C GLY A 432 -30.44 -8.62 -6.76
N ALA A 433 -30.28 -7.98 -5.59
CA ALA A 433 -29.10 -8.16 -4.75
C ALA A 433 -29.26 -9.33 -3.76
N ASP A 434 -28.23 -10.15 -3.63
CA ASP A 434 -28.15 -11.18 -2.60
C ASP A 434 -27.54 -10.61 -1.30
N PRO A 435 -28.03 -11.02 -0.11
CA PRO A 435 -27.41 -10.67 1.16
C PRO A 435 -25.99 -11.25 1.30
N ILE A 436 -25.09 -10.46 1.86
CA ILE A 436 -23.67 -10.80 2.03
C ILE A 436 -23.42 -11.15 3.50
N VAL A 437 -22.89 -12.34 3.78
CA VAL A 437 -22.48 -12.72 5.15
C VAL A 437 -21.02 -12.32 5.37
N VAL A 438 -20.76 -11.55 6.42
CA VAL A 438 -19.45 -10.97 6.78
C VAL A 438 -19.06 -11.41 8.18
N LYS A 439 -17.80 -11.81 8.37
CA LYS A 439 -17.22 -12.06 9.70
C LYS A 439 -16.69 -10.74 10.26
N VAL A 440 -17.18 -10.33 11.43
CA VAL A 440 -16.64 -9.21 12.19
C VAL A 440 -15.84 -9.79 13.34
N TYR A 441 -14.53 -9.54 13.35
CA TYR A 441 -13.59 -10.03 14.35
C TYR A 441 -13.44 -9.04 15.51
N GLU A 442 -13.33 -9.58 16.72
CA GLU A 442 -13.11 -8.83 17.96
C GLU A 442 -11.79 -8.05 17.91
N GLY A 443 -11.76 -6.85 18.48
CA GLY A 443 -10.54 -6.04 18.56
C GLY A 443 -10.19 -5.26 17.29
N LYS A 444 -10.92 -5.44 16.18
CA LYS A 444 -10.79 -4.64 14.96
C LYS A 444 -11.97 -3.67 14.79
N THR A 445 -11.72 -2.51 14.15
CA THR A 445 -12.77 -1.56 13.78
C THR A 445 -13.77 -2.24 12.83
N ILE A 446 -15.08 -2.10 13.08
CA ILE A 446 -16.11 -2.77 12.27
C ILE A 446 -16.01 -2.35 10.80
N GLY A 447 -15.88 -1.04 10.54
CA GLY A 447 -15.91 -0.48 9.19
C GLY A 447 -14.80 -0.97 8.27
N SER A 448 -13.61 -1.27 8.81
CA SER A 448 -12.49 -1.79 8.02
C SER A 448 -12.64 -3.27 7.64
N GLN A 449 -13.66 -3.94 8.18
CA GLN A 449 -13.94 -5.36 7.95
C GLN A 449 -15.15 -5.57 7.02
N LEU A 450 -15.84 -4.49 6.63
CA LEU A 450 -17.02 -4.59 5.77
C LEU A 450 -16.61 -4.54 4.30
N PRO A 451 -17.26 -5.33 3.43
CA PRO A 451 -17.02 -5.30 2.00
C PRO A 451 -17.46 -3.95 1.40
N THR A 452 -16.82 -3.56 0.30
CA THR A 452 -17.30 -2.43 -0.50
C THR A 452 -18.51 -2.88 -1.32
N VAL A 453 -19.67 -2.31 -1.05
CA VAL A 453 -20.88 -2.51 -1.86
C VAL A 453 -21.14 -1.30 -2.75
N THR A 454 -21.41 -1.53 -4.03
CA THR A 454 -21.69 -0.47 -5.00
C THR A 454 -23.07 -0.64 -5.60
N ARG A 455 -23.77 0.48 -5.81
CA ARG A 455 -25.05 0.53 -6.52
C ARG A 455 -25.04 1.74 -7.45
N ASP A 456 -25.20 1.51 -8.75
CA ASP A 456 -25.09 2.58 -9.75
C ASP A 456 -26.02 3.77 -9.46
N GLY A 457 -25.43 4.95 -9.24
CA GLY A 457 -26.14 6.20 -8.99
C GLY A 457 -26.63 6.38 -7.54
N TYR A 458 -26.11 5.58 -6.60
CA TYR A 458 -26.40 5.69 -5.18
C TYR A 458 -25.13 5.57 -4.32
N THR A 459 -25.02 6.44 -3.33
CA THR A 459 -24.03 6.36 -2.26
C THR A 459 -24.62 5.64 -1.05
N LEU A 460 -23.89 4.66 -0.51
CA LEU A 460 -24.26 4.01 0.74
C LEU A 460 -24.17 5.02 1.88
N GLU A 461 -25.31 5.34 2.49
CA GLU A 461 -25.38 6.25 3.64
C GLU A 461 -24.91 5.52 4.90
N ASN A 462 -25.60 4.44 5.26
CA ASN A 462 -25.20 3.53 6.34
C ASN A 462 -25.99 2.20 6.27
N TRP A 463 -25.69 1.27 7.18
CA TRP A 463 -26.40 0.02 7.40
C TRP A 463 -27.34 0.13 8.59
N TYR A 464 -28.57 -0.38 8.48
CA TYR A 464 -29.59 -0.32 9.54
C TYR A 464 -30.19 -1.68 9.81
N ASN A 465 -30.51 -2.00 11.05
CA ASN A 465 -31.06 -3.32 11.41
C ASN A 465 -32.50 -3.58 10.94
N ASN A 466 -33.13 -2.64 10.22
CA ASN A 466 -34.44 -2.82 9.61
C ASN A 466 -34.55 -2.08 8.26
N LYS A 467 -35.44 -2.58 7.39
CA LYS A 467 -35.66 -2.03 6.04
C LYS A 467 -36.23 -0.61 6.02
N ASN A 468 -36.86 -0.17 7.11
CA ASN A 468 -37.51 1.13 7.22
C ASN A 468 -36.57 2.21 7.79
N PHE A 469 -35.33 1.86 8.12
CA PHE A 469 -34.30 2.77 8.64
C PHE A 469 -34.69 3.50 9.93
N THR A 470 -35.57 2.91 10.74
CA THR A 470 -36.03 3.46 12.03
C THR A 470 -35.33 2.84 13.23
N GLY A 471 -34.58 1.76 13.01
CA GLY A 471 -33.85 1.05 14.06
C GLY A 471 -32.38 1.48 14.17
N GLY A 472 -31.58 0.68 14.88
CA GLY A 472 -30.18 0.97 15.14
C GLY A 472 -29.33 0.93 13.86
N ALA A 473 -28.53 1.97 13.66
CA ALA A 473 -27.51 2.01 12.62
C ALA A 473 -26.28 1.21 13.06
N LEU A 474 -25.58 0.58 12.11
CA LEU A 474 -24.28 -0.01 12.36
C LEU A 474 -23.26 1.11 12.56
N ASP A 475 -22.66 1.16 13.74
CA ASP A 475 -21.52 2.03 13.97
C ASP A 475 -20.27 1.37 13.39
N ARG A 476 -19.79 1.93 12.28
CA ARG A 476 -18.61 1.41 11.57
C ARG A 476 -17.30 1.91 12.18
N SER A 477 -17.34 2.89 13.09
CA SER A 477 -16.15 3.52 13.66
C SER A 477 -15.64 2.84 14.92
N VAL A 478 -16.47 1.99 15.54
CA VAL A 478 -16.13 1.31 16.79
C VAL A 478 -15.37 0.01 16.54
N VAL A 479 -14.55 -0.35 17.52
CA VAL A 479 -13.90 -1.66 17.61
C VAL A 479 -14.93 -2.69 18.06
N ALA A 480 -14.97 -3.83 17.37
CA ALA A 480 -15.82 -4.95 17.76
C ALA A 480 -15.40 -5.50 19.14
N ASP A 481 -16.38 -5.66 20.02
CA ASP A 481 -16.19 -6.09 21.40
C ASP A 481 -17.41 -6.94 21.77
N PHE A 482 -17.24 -8.26 21.78
CA PHE A 482 -18.37 -9.17 21.95
C PHE A 482 -18.79 -9.30 23.40
N ALA A 483 -17.89 -8.98 24.34
CA ALA A 483 -18.25 -8.84 25.74
C ALA A 483 -19.21 -7.65 25.95
N LYS A 484 -19.16 -6.64 25.09
CA LYS A 484 -20.11 -5.50 25.05
C LYS A 484 -21.21 -5.64 24.01
N ASP A 485 -21.34 -6.82 23.39
CA ASP A 485 -22.32 -7.12 22.34
C ASP A 485 -22.22 -6.20 21.10
N VAL A 486 -21.00 -5.88 20.65
CA VAL A 486 -20.74 -5.04 19.47
C VAL A 486 -20.14 -5.88 18.35
N PRO A 487 -20.76 -6.00 17.15
CA PRO A 487 -22.02 -5.37 16.72
C PRO A 487 -23.27 -5.97 17.39
N HIS A 488 -24.27 -5.11 17.62
CA HIS A 488 -25.51 -5.43 18.32
C HIS A 488 -26.50 -6.30 17.53
N TYR A 489 -26.38 -6.32 16.20
CA TYR A 489 -27.31 -7.06 15.33
C TYR A 489 -26.55 -7.93 14.35
N THR A 490 -27.18 -9.01 13.91
CA THR A 490 -26.62 -9.96 12.94
C THR A 490 -27.18 -9.77 11.53
N TYR A 491 -28.06 -8.79 11.32
CA TYR A 491 -28.64 -8.49 10.02
C TYR A 491 -28.82 -6.98 9.84
N TYR A 492 -28.31 -6.43 8.74
CA TYR A 492 -28.44 -5.03 8.39
C TYR A 492 -28.83 -4.85 6.93
N TYR A 493 -29.56 -3.77 6.66
CA TYR A 493 -30.03 -3.34 5.36
C TYR A 493 -29.32 -2.05 4.97
N ALA A 494 -28.80 -1.99 3.75
CA ALA A 494 -28.20 -0.78 3.23
C ALA A 494 -29.26 0.32 3.06
N LYS A 495 -28.96 1.50 3.59
CA LYS A 495 -29.66 2.74 3.28
C LYS A 495 -28.86 3.47 2.22
N TRP A 496 -29.50 3.69 1.07
CA TRP A 496 -28.90 4.37 -0.05
C TRP A 496 -29.38 5.81 -0.14
N THR A 497 -28.47 6.71 -0.45
CA THR A 497 -28.80 8.06 -0.91
C THR A 497 -28.56 8.13 -2.41
N ALA A 498 -29.59 8.46 -3.19
CA ALA A 498 -29.42 8.74 -4.62
C ALA A 498 -28.47 9.93 -4.81
N ASP A 499 -27.50 9.78 -5.71
CA ASP A 499 -26.45 10.79 -5.92
C ASP A 499 -26.99 12.09 -6.53
N SER A 500 -28.22 12.07 -7.09
CA SER A 500 -28.96 13.25 -7.52
C SER A 500 -30.42 13.22 -7.02
N LYS A 501 -30.78 14.04 -6.03
CA LYS A 501 -32.13 14.08 -5.43
C LYS A 501 -33.06 15.03 -6.21
N GLY A 502 -34.04 14.50 -6.96
CA GLY A 502 -35.04 15.35 -7.64
C GLY A 502 -36.37 14.69 -8.03
N GLY A 503 -36.40 13.39 -8.33
CA GLY A 503 -37.57 12.69 -8.84
C GLY A 503 -38.19 13.35 -10.09
N VAL A 504 -39.47 13.05 -10.34
CA VAL A 504 -40.24 13.61 -11.47
C VAL A 504 -40.26 15.15 -11.44
N GLN A 505 -40.45 15.73 -10.25
CA GLN A 505 -40.57 17.18 -10.09
C GLN A 505 -39.24 17.92 -10.30
N GLY A 506 -38.11 17.33 -9.87
CA GLY A 506 -36.78 17.87 -10.14
C GLY A 506 -36.40 17.80 -11.61
N LEU A 507 -36.87 16.76 -12.32
CA LEU A 507 -36.66 16.65 -13.77
C LEU A 507 -37.47 17.73 -14.50
N LEU A 508 -38.76 17.86 -14.19
CA LEU A 508 -39.62 18.89 -14.78
C LEU A 508 -39.03 20.29 -14.54
N ALA A 509 -38.58 20.59 -13.31
CA ALA A 509 -37.94 21.87 -12.99
C ALA A 509 -36.71 22.16 -13.88
N LYS A 510 -35.86 21.16 -14.15
CA LYS A 510 -34.68 21.33 -15.02
C LYS A 510 -35.06 21.43 -16.49
N LEU A 511 -36.04 20.67 -16.96
CA LEU A 511 -36.50 20.76 -18.34
C LEU A 511 -37.14 22.11 -18.67
N HIS A 512 -37.75 22.75 -17.66
CA HIS A 512 -38.37 24.08 -17.75
C HIS A 512 -37.38 25.24 -17.88
N LEU A 513 -36.15 25.11 -17.36
CA LEU A 513 -35.14 26.18 -17.40
C LEU A 513 -34.83 26.59 -18.84
N GLY A 514 -35.00 27.87 -19.20
CA GLY A 514 -34.69 28.40 -20.54
C GLY A 514 -35.82 28.30 -21.57
N TYR A 515 -37.05 28.06 -21.11
CA TYR A 515 -38.28 28.22 -21.89
C TYR A 515 -39.10 29.38 -21.32
N ASN A 516 -39.91 30.03 -22.16
CA ASN A 516 -40.81 31.08 -21.72
C ASN A 516 -41.92 30.54 -20.78
N ALA A 517 -42.67 31.43 -20.13
CA ALA A 517 -43.69 31.06 -19.13
C ALA A 517 -44.87 30.24 -19.67
N ASP A 518 -45.10 30.27 -21.00
CA ASP A 518 -46.08 29.38 -21.66
C ASP A 518 -45.47 28.06 -22.14
N TRP A 519 -44.17 27.86 -21.89
CA TRP A 519 -43.36 26.68 -22.16
C TRP A 519 -43.17 26.33 -23.64
N THR A 520 -43.71 27.14 -24.56
CA THR A 520 -43.73 26.79 -25.99
C THR A 520 -42.55 27.34 -26.79
N THR A 521 -41.80 28.33 -26.29
CA THR A 521 -40.69 28.95 -27.02
C THR A 521 -39.40 29.03 -26.19
N LYS A 522 -38.25 28.87 -26.87
CA LYS A 522 -36.93 28.95 -26.24
C LYS A 522 -36.64 30.39 -25.84
N ASP A 523 -36.46 30.62 -24.54
CA ASP A 523 -36.18 31.93 -23.97
C ASP A 523 -34.86 31.85 -23.18
N ASN A 524 -33.80 32.42 -23.74
CA ASN A 524 -32.46 32.35 -23.14
C ASN A 524 -32.26 33.35 -21.98
N THR A 525 -33.32 34.08 -21.59
CA THR A 525 -33.27 35.08 -20.52
C THR A 525 -33.18 34.48 -19.11
N ASP A 526 -33.48 33.18 -18.96
CA ASP A 526 -33.36 32.41 -17.70
C ASP A 526 -31.93 31.92 -17.40
N SER A 527 -30.95 32.29 -18.23
CA SER A 527 -29.52 32.09 -17.94
C SER A 527 -29.01 32.91 -16.75
N LYS A 528 -29.82 33.85 -16.23
CA LYS A 528 -29.50 34.68 -15.07
C LYS A 528 -29.20 33.81 -13.85
N GLY A 529 -27.94 33.85 -13.40
CA GLY A 529 -27.48 33.06 -12.26
C GLY A 529 -26.56 31.90 -12.62
N TYR A 530 -26.39 31.58 -13.91
CA TYR A 530 -25.55 30.47 -14.39
C TYR A 530 -24.42 30.94 -15.32
N VAL A 531 -23.32 30.19 -15.35
CA VAL A 531 -22.17 30.50 -16.21
C VAL A 531 -22.49 30.18 -17.68
N ALA A 532 -22.14 31.08 -18.61
CA ALA A 532 -22.49 30.95 -20.04
C ALA A 532 -22.07 29.62 -20.68
N THR A 533 -20.86 29.14 -20.40
CA THR A 533 -20.35 27.84 -20.89
C THR A 533 -21.15 26.67 -20.33
N SER A 534 -21.44 26.72 -19.03
CA SER A 534 -22.21 25.69 -18.32
C SER A 534 -23.69 25.67 -18.78
N TRP A 535 -24.23 26.85 -19.07
CA TRP A 535 -25.58 27.05 -19.60
C TRP A 535 -25.69 26.47 -21.02
N SER A 536 -24.72 26.73 -21.89
CA SER A 536 -24.72 26.15 -23.24
C SER A 536 -24.63 24.63 -23.22
N LYS A 537 -23.82 24.03 -22.34
CA LYS A 537 -23.72 22.58 -22.18
C LYS A 537 -25.02 21.99 -21.63
N PHE A 538 -25.65 22.69 -20.68
CA PHE A 538 -26.93 22.27 -20.11
C PHE A 538 -28.05 22.28 -21.14
N VAL A 539 -28.14 23.33 -21.96
CA VAL A 539 -29.14 23.41 -23.03
C VAL A 539 -28.98 22.22 -23.98
N SER A 540 -27.77 21.87 -24.41
CA SER A 540 -27.54 20.70 -25.27
C SER A 540 -27.97 19.39 -24.60
N ALA A 541 -27.53 19.14 -23.37
CA ALA A 541 -27.90 17.92 -22.63
C ALA A 541 -29.42 17.81 -22.39
N ARG A 542 -30.09 18.94 -22.16
CA ARG A 542 -31.56 19.00 -22.02
C ARG A 542 -32.28 18.60 -23.31
N GLU A 543 -31.79 19.01 -24.48
CA GLU A 543 -32.40 18.59 -25.76
C GLU A 543 -32.24 17.08 -25.99
N ASP A 544 -31.10 16.51 -25.61
CA ASP A 544 -30.87 15.05 -25.68
C ASP A 544 -31.83 14.29 -24.76
N VAL A 545 -32.04 14.79 -23.53
CA VAL A 545 -33.03 14.25 -22.59
C VAL A 545 -34.45 14.33 -23.17
N LEU A 546 -34.84 15.46 -23.74
CA LEU A 546 -36.16 15.61 -24.38
C LEU A 546 -36.35 14.65 -25.56
N ALA A 547 -35.31 14.41 -26.34
CA ALA A 547 -35.33 13.43 -27.43
C ALA A 547 -35.45 11.98 -26.91
N ALA A 548 -34.81 11.66 -25.79
CA ALA A 548 -34.92 10.36 -25.14
C ALA A 548 -36.32 10.13 -24.53
N LEU A 549 -36.89 11.12 -23.84
CA LEU A 549 -38.23 11.06 -23.25
C LEU A 549 -39.31 10.77 -24.30
N ARG A 550 -39.23 11.40 -25.48
CA ARG A 550 -40.18 11.14 -26.59
C ARG A 550 -40.14 9.71 -27.12
N LYS A 551 -39.07 8.95 -26.85
CA LYS A 551 -38.92 7.55 -27.26
C LYS A 551 -39.38 6.55 -26.20
N LEU A 552 -39.72 7.02 -24.98
CA LEU A 552 -40.15 6.13 -23.92
C LEU A 552 -41.58 5.60 -24.16
N PRO A 553 -41.77 4.28 -24.26
CA PRO A 553 -43.07 3.70 -24.60
C PRO A 553 -44.15 3.96 -23.53
N GLU A 554 -43.77 4.06 -22.26
CA GLU A 554 -44.69 4.31 -21.14
C GLU A 554 -45.29 5.72 -21.14
N LEU A 555 -44.63 6.70 -21.79
CA LEU A 555 -45.12 8.07 -21.90
C LEU A 555 -46.14 8.25 -23.05
N LYS A 556 -46.23 7.27 -23.96
CA LYS A 556 -47.18 7.27 -25.09
C LYS A 556 -47.11 8.54 -25.95
N LEU A 557 -45.91 9.04 -26.19
CA LEU A 557 -45.64 10.26 -26.96
C LEU A 557 -45.29 9.93 -28.42
N THR A 558 -45.58 10.86 -29.32
CA THR A 558 -45.06 10.83 -30.70
C THR A 558 -43.70 11.52 -30.77
N LYS A 559 -42.89 11.19 -31.79
CA LYS A 559 -41.53 11.76 -31.96
C LYS A 559 -41.50 13.30 -32.08
N ASP A 560 -42.63 13.88 -32.49
CA ASP A 560 -42.88 15.30 -32.72
C ASP A 560 -43.79 15.92 -31.65
N ALA A 561 -44.06 15.20 -30.55
CA ALA A 561 -44.88 15.71 -29.47
C ALA A 561 -44.36 17.07 -28.96
N SER A 562 -45.29 18.03 -28.83
CA SER A 562 -45.02 19.34 -28.25
C SER A 562 -44.49 19.18 -26.82
N ILE A 563 -43.67 20.14 -26.40
CA ILE A 563 -43.00 20.10 -25.10
C ILE A 563 -43.98 20.02 -23.93
N ASP A 564 -45.13 20.71 -24.00
CA ASP A 564 -46.21 20.61 -23.00
C ASP A 564 -46.76 19.19 -22.85
N LYS A 565 -46.87 18.46 -23.98
CA LYS A 565 -47.31 17.05 -23.96
C LYS A 565 -46.24 16.16 -23.33
N VAL A 566 -44.96 16.45 -23.56
CA VAL A 566 -43.85 15.74 -22.92
C VAL A 566 -43.91 15.93 -21.41
N TYR A 567 -44.07 17.17 -20.93
CA TYR A 567 -44.13 17.48 -19.51
C TYR A 567 -45.34 16.85 -18.81
N ALA A 568 -46.53 16.95 -19.39
CA ALA A 568 -47.74 16.33 -18.85
C ALA A 568 -47.64 14.79 -18.78
N ALA A 569 -46.99 14.16 -19.76
CA ALA A 569 -46.76 12.72 -19.75
C ALA A 569 -45.70 12.32 -18.70
N VAL A 570 -44.61 13.08 -18.58
CA VAL A 570 -43.58 12.87 -17.55
C VAL A 570 -44.19 12.96 -16.15
N GLU A 571 -44.98 13.99 -15.88
CA GLU A 571 -45.63 14.18 -14.58
C GLU A 571 -46.57 13.03 -14.23
N LYS A 572 -47.35 12.54 -15.20
CA LYS A 572 -48.38 11.54 -14.97
C LYS A 572 -47.87 10.10 -14.95
N SER A 573 -46.79 9.81 -15.68
CA SER A 573 -46.48 8.43 -16.08
C SER A 573 -45.00 8.04 -15.99
N LEU A 574 -44.08 8.96 -15.72
CA LEU A 574 -42.68 8.60 -15.48
C LEU A 574 -42.48 8.19 -14.02
N SER A 575 -41.77 7.08 -13.77
CA SER A 575 -41.41 6.70 -12.41
C SER A 575 -40.34 7.63 -11.84
N ALA A 576 -40.27 7.75 -10.51
CA ALA A 576 -39.26 8.58 -9.84
C ALA A 576 -37.83 8.12 -10.19
N GLU A 577 -37.61 6.81 -10.30
CA GLU A 577 -36.31 6.21 -10.61
C GLU A 577 -35.83 6.58 -12.02
N LYS A 578 -36.73 6.53 -13.02
CA LYS A 578 -36.40 6.93 -14.39
C LYS A 578 -36.21 8.43 -14.52
N ALA A 579 -37.03 9.22 -13.81
CA ALA A 579 -36.85 10.65 -13.74
C ALA A 579 -35.47 11.02 -13.16
N ASP A 580 -35.01 10.28 -12.16
CA ASP A 580 -33.69 10.48 -11.58
C ASP A 580 -32.54 10.07 -12.51
N GLY A 581 -32.75 9.07 -13.39
CA GLY A 581 -31.83 8.78 -14.49
C GLY A 581 -31.58 9.97 -15.40
N PHE A 582 -32.63 10.70 -15.79
CA PHE A 582 -32.50 11.93 -16.57
C PHE A 582 -31.99 13.11 -15.72
N ASN A 583 -32.35 13.19 -14.43
CA ASN A 583 -31.80 14.20 -13.53
C ASN A 583 -30.28 14.12 -13.45
N ARG A 584 -29.68 12.92 -13.49
CA ARG A 584 -28.22 12.74 -13.50
C ARG A 584 -27.58 13.32 -14.76
N GLN A 585 -28.18 13.08 -15.94
CA GLN A 585 -27.70 13.64 -17.20
C GLN A 585 -27.70 15.18 -17.21
N LEU A 586 -28.52 15.80 -16.35
CA LEU A 586 -28.62 17.25 -16.20
C LEU A 586 -27.92 17.79 -14.94
N SER A 587 -27.47 16.93 -14.03
CA SER A 587 -26.85 17.34 -12.76
C SER A 587 -25.38 17.69 -12.95
N GLY A 588 -24.89 18.69 -12.22
CA GLY A 588 -23.50 19.13 -12.31
C GLY A 588 -23.12 19.89 -13.59
N ILE A 589 -24.00 19.93 -14.60
CA ILE A 589 -23.76 20.70 -15.83
C ILE A 589 -24.01 22.20 -15.60
N LEU A 590 -25.00 22.55 -14.79
CA LEU A 590 -25.29 23.94 -14.42
C LEU A 590 -24.36 24.38 -13.31
N SER A 591 -23.44 25.29 -13.63
CA SER A 591 -22.65 25.97 -12.62
C SER A 591 -23.35 27.29 -12.28
N PRO A 592 -23.91 27.43 -11.05
CA PRO A 592 -24.39 28.72 -10.61
C PRO A 592 -23.18 29.66 -10.47
N LEU A 593 -23.39 30.96 -10.65
CA LEU A 593 -22.37 32.00 -10.46
C LEU A 593 -21.74 32.04 -9.05
N SER A 594 -22.09 31.10 -8.15
CA SER A 594 -21.93 31.22 -6.71
C SER A 594 -21.31 30.04 -5.97
N LYS A 595 -20.72 28.99 -6.60
CA LYS A 595 -20.12 27.89 -5.80
C LYS A 595 -18.67 27.49 -6.00
N PHE A 596 -18.10 27.37 -7.19
CA PHE A 596 -16.64 27.24 -7.40
C PHE A 596 -16.40 27.53 -8.88
N PRO A 597 -15.99 28.74 -9.24
CA PRO A 597 -16.11 29.14 -10.63
C PRO A 597 -14.89 28.69 -11.43
N ASP A 598 -15.10 28.67 -12.74
CA ASP A 598 -14.03 28.83 -13.71
C ASP A 598 -13.22 30.06 -13.29
N VAL A 599 -12.01 29.85 -12.74
CA VAL A 599 -11.15 30.96 -12.36
C VAL A 599 -10.68 31.59 -13.65
N ASP A 600 -11.14 32.81 -13.91
CA ASP A 600 -10.64 33.58 -15.02
C ASP A 600 -9.23 34.09 -14.67
N TYR A 601 -8.23 33.25 -14.95
CA TYR A 601 -6.81 33.59 -14.79
C TYR A 601 -6.34 34.66 -15.79
N THR A 602 -7.22 35.12 -16.69
CA THR A 602 -6.97 36.21 -17.63
C THR A 602 -7.52 37.56 -17.14
N ASN A 603 -8.41 37.57 -16.15
CA ASN A 603 -9.10 38.76 -15.68
C ASN A 603 -8.43 39.33 -14.44
N VAL A 604 -7.37 40.08 -14.74
CA VAL A 604 -6.97 41.23 -13.95
C VAL A 604 -8.23 42.06 -13.68
N ASN A 605 -8.56 42.32 -12.41
CA ASN A 605 -9.66 43.16 -11.94
C ASN A 605 -10.34 43.98 -13.05
N ALA A 606 -11.66 43.89 -13.21
CA ALA A 606 -12.42 44.79 -14.09
C ALA A 606 -11.97 46.27 -13.90
N GLY A 607 -11.06 46.73 -14.76
CA GLY A 607 -10.36 48.03 -14.63
C GLY A 607 -8.82 48.02 -14.64
N ALA A 608 -8.12 46.87 -14.59
CA ALA A 608 -6.66 46.80 -14.67
C ALA A 608 -6.19 46.31 -16.05
N GLU A 609 -5.27 47.04 -16.66
CA GLU A 609 -4.74 46.77 -18.00
C GLU A 609 -4.03 45.42 -18.10
N LYS A 610 -3.94 44.93 -19.35
CA LYS A 610 -3.37 43.67 -19.85
C LYS A 610 -1.91 43.33 -19.40
N ASP A 611 -1.28 44.20 -18.61
CA ASP A 611 0.12 44.14 -18.14
C ASP A 611 0.24 43.97 -16.62
N THR A 612 -0.55 43.08 -15.99
CA THR A 612 -0.36 42.77 -14.57
C THR A 612 0.94 42.02 -14.32
N ALA A 613 1.75 42.53 -13.41
CA ALA A 613 2.94 41.85 -12.91
C ALA A 613 2.60 40.43 -12.41
N HIS A 614 3.41 39.44 -12.83
CA HIS A 614 3.41 38.04 -12.37
C HIS A 614 2.32 37.10 -12.90
N ALA A 615 1.51 37.52 -13.90
CA ALA A 615 0.47 36.67 -14.48
C ALA A 615 1.01 35.39 -15.14
N THR A 616 2.17 35.46 -15.81
CA THR A 616 2.82 34.29 -16.41
C THR A 616 3.21 33.26 -15.36
N GLU A 617 3.88 33.68 -14.28
CA GLU A 617 4.28 32.79 -13.20
C GLU A 617 3.08 32.13 -12.50
N VAL A 618 1.97 32.85 -12.34
CA VAL A 618 0.71 32.33 -11.79
C VAL A 618 0.13 31.24 -12.70
N ASN A 619 0.04 31.49 -14.01
CA ASN A 619 -0.48 30.52 -14.98
C ASN A 619 0.37 29.25 -15.07
N ASP A 620 1.70 29.39 -15.08
CA ASP A 620 2.63 28.27 -15.16
C ASP A 620 2.52 27.34 -13.94
N LEU A 621 2.41 27.89 -12.74
CA LEU A 621 2.26 27.10 -11.51
C LEU A 621 0.86 26.49 -11.39
N TYR A 622 -0.18 27.18 -11.87
CA TYR A 622 -1.53 26.61 -11.93
C TYR A 622 -1.59 25.40 -12.87
N ALA A 623 -1.03 25.51 -14.07
CA ALA A 623 -0.98 24.41 -15.04
C ALA A 623 -0.27 23.16 -14.49
N LYS A 624 0.66 23.35 -13.55
CA LYS A 624 1.38 22.27 -12.85
C LYS A 624 0.66 21.76 -11.60
N GLY A 625 -0.54 22.28 -11.28
CA GLY A 625 -1.30 21.93 -10.09
C GLY A 625 -0.70 22.42 -8.76
N VAL A 626 0.27 23.34 -8.81
CA VAL A 626 0.98 23.82 -7.62
C VAL A 626 0.13 24.80 -6.81
N ILE A 627 -0.54 25.74 -7.50
CA ILE A 627 -1.38 26.77 -6.90
C ILE A 627 -2.85 26.61 -7.29
N THR A 628 -3.75 27.06 -6.42
CA THR A 628 -5.20 27.00 -6.61
C THR A 628 -5.84 28.34 -6.26
N GLY A 629 -6.89 28.74 -6.99
CA GLY A 629 -7.70 29.92 -6.69
C GLY A 629 -8.63 29.73 -5.48
N TYR A 630 -9.32 30.79 -5.10
CA TYR A 630 -10.33 30.75 -4.04
C TYR A 630 -11.66 30.18 -4.55
N PRO A 631 -12.52 29.71 -3.63
CA PRO A 631 -13.88 29.28 -3.98
C PRO A 631 -14.74 30.32 -4.70
N ASP A 632 -14.37 31.61 -4.61
CA ASP A 632 -15.03 32.73 -5.28
C ASP A 632 -14.58 32.96 -6.74
N GLY A 633 -13.61 32.18 -7.21
CA GLY A 633 -13.11 32.26 -8.59
C GLY A 633 -12.05 33.22 -8.90
N THR A 634 -11.59 33.92 -7.89
CA THR A 634 -10.45 34.75 -8.03
C THR A 634 -9.22 33.89 -7.73
N PHE A 635 -8.10 34.21 -8.37
CA PHE A 635 -6.83 33.78 -7.84
C PHE A 635 -6.55 34.40 -6.45
N GLY A 636 -7.18 35.54 -6.14
CA GLY A 636 -6.90 36.35 -4.97
C GLY A 636 -5.81 37.40 -5.20
N TRP A 637 -5.83 38.09 -6.34
CA TRP A 637 -4.87 39.18 -6.65
C TRP A 637 -4.90 40.26 -5.56
N GLY A 638 -3.74 40.57 -4.98
CA GLY A 638 -3.62 41.55 -3.90
C GLY A 638 -4.07 41.05 -2.52
N VAL A 639 -4.39 39.77 -2.38
CA VAL A 639 -4.70 39.14 -1.09
C VAL A 639 -3.40 38.60 -0.48
N ASN A 640 -3.21 38.80 0.83
CA ASN A 640 -2.07 38.24 1.55
C ASN A 640 -2.21 36.72 1.71
N VAL A 641 -1.11 35.98 1.50
CA VAL A 641 -1.12 34.52 1.61
C VAL A 641 -0.94 34.07 3.06
N ALA A 642 -1.71 33.08 3.47
CA ALA A 642 -1.53 32.44 4.77
C ALA A 642 -0.27 31.56 4.76
N ARG A 643 0.38 31.44 5.92
CA ARG A 643 1.64 30.70 6.08
C ARG A 643 1.51 29.23 5.70
N GLN A 644 0.39 28.59 6.07
CA GLN A 644 0.11 27.20 5.69
C GLN A 644 -0.10 27.04 4.18
N ASP A 645 -0.78 27.98 3.53
CA ASP A 645 -1.04 27.92 2.08
C ASP A 645 0.28 27.99 1.29
N PHE A 646 1.21 28.84 1.73
CA PHE A 646 2.54 28.95 1.12
C PHE A 646 3.33 27.63 1.24
N ILE A 647 3.24 26.95 2.39
CA ILE A 647 3.87 25.64 2.59
C ILE A 647 3.21 24.55 1.74
N VAL A 648 1.89 24.55 1.62
CA VAL A 648 1.16 23.64 0.72
C VAL A 648 1.59 23.84 -0.72
N TRP A 649 1.82 25.09 -1.17
CA TRP A 649 2.32 25.36 -2.52
C TRP A 649 3.74 24.82 -2.71
N LEU A 650 4.65 24.99 -1.74
CA LEU A 650 5.99 24.40 -1.80
C LEU A 650 5.95 22.86 -1.83
N TRP A 651 5.08 22.24 -1.04
CA TRP A 651 4.91 20.79 -0.99
C TRP A 651 4.40 20.22 -2.32
N ARG A 652 3.37 20.84 -2.91
CA ARG A 652 2.88 20.48 -4.25
C ARG A 652 3.95 20.68 -5.32
N ASN A 653 4.70 21.77 -5.25
CA ASN A 653 5.82 22.04 -6.17
C ASN A 653 6.93 20.98 -6.08
N ALA A 654 7.09 20.35 -4.90
CA ALA A 654 8.02 19.24 -4.69
C ALA A 654 7.45 17.86 -5.09
N GLY A 655 6.26 17.81 -5.70
CA GLY A 655 5.60 16.58 -6.12
C GLY A 655 4.77 15.90 -5.03
N SER A 656 4.36 16.64 -4.00
CA SER A 656 3.53 16.16 -2.89
C SER A 656 4.09 14.89 -2.21
N PRO A 657 5.37 14.88 -1.79
CA PRO A 657 6.00 13.70 -1.22
C PRO A 657 5.29 13.26 0.07
N LYS A 658 4.94 11.96 0.13
CA LYS A 658 4.32 11.33 1.29
C LYS A 658 5.23 11.48 2.51
N THR A 659 4.69 11.94 3.63
CA THR A 659 5.45 12.13 4.87
C THR A 659 4.62 11.69 6.07
N GLU A 660 5.25 10.96 6.99
CA GLU A 660 4.64 10.59 8.28
C GLU A 660 4.25 11.84 9.06
N LEU A 661 3.02 11.87 9.59
CA LEU A 661 2.54 12.98 10.41
C LEU A 661 3.35 13.06 11.70
N THR A 662 4.01 14.20 11.94
CA THR A 662 4.79 14.42 13.17
C THR A 662 4.15 15.50 14.02
N THR A 663 3.99 15.26 15.32
CA THR A 663 3.45 16.22 16.31
C THR A 663 4.50 17.24 16.78
N LYS A 664 5.30 17.78 15.85
CA LYS A 664 6.37 18.75 16.18
C LYS A 664 5.84 20.13 16.58
N PHE A 665 4.64 20.49 16.13
CA PHE A 665 4.02 21.78 16.43
C PHE A 665 2.73 21.59 17.22
N VAL A 666 2.54 22.35 18.30
CA VAL A 666 1.40 22.20 19.20
C VAL A 666 0.08 22.73 18.64
N ASP A 667 0.12 23.49 17.56
CA ASP A 667 -1.01 24.08 16.84
C ASP A 667 -1.31 23.37 15.52
N VAL A 668 -0.82 22.14 15.34
CA VAL A 668 -1.05 21.31 14.15
C VAL A 668 -1.36 19.87 14.59
N ASP A 669 -2.53 19.38 14.22
CA ASP A 669 -2.98 17.99 14.42
C ASP A 669 -3.27 17.30 13.07
N ALA A 670 -3.73 16.06 13.11
CA ALA A 670 -4.02 15.27 11.90
C ALA A 670 -5.18 15.82 11.05
N ASP A 671 -6.11 16.58 11.66
CA ASP A 671 -7.27 17.15 10.98
C ASP A 671 -6.99 18.55 10.42
N THR A 672 -5.84 19.14 10.77
CA THR A 672 -5.42 20.46 10.32
C THR A 672 -5.20 20.48 8.80
N PHE A 673 -5.79 21.44 8.09
CA PHE A 673 -5.57 21.59 6.65
C PHE A 673 -4.09 21.78 6.33
N GLY A 674 -3.55 20.90 5.49
CA GLY A 674 -2.12 20.90 5.14
C GLY A 674 -1.20 20.28 6.19
N ALA A 675 -1.73 19.52 7.16
CA ALA A 675 -0.92 18.84 8.19
C ALA A 675 0.24 18.01 7.62
N GLU A 676 0.00 17.31 6.50
CA GLU A 676 1.04 16.53 5.81
C GLU A 676 2.12 17.43 5.20
N ALA A 677 1.72 18.51 4.50
CA ALA A 677 2.65 19.48 3.93
C ALA A 677 3.50 20.18 4.99
N ILE A 678 2.90 20.52 6.14
CA ILE A 678 3.59 21.13 7.29
C ILE A 678 4.57 20.13 7.92
N SER A 679 4.16 18.86 8.07
CA SER A 679 5.03 17.79 8.58
C SER A 679 6.23 17.55 7.66
N TRP A 680 5.99 17.50 6.35
CA TRP A 680 7.05 17.45 5.33
C TRP A 680 8.03 18.60 5.45
N ALA A 681 7.52 19.84 5.52
CA ALA A 681 8.35 21.02 5.63
C ALA A 681 9.19 21.02 6.92
N ALA A 682 8.63 20.53 8.03
CA ALA A 682 9.36 20.39 9.30
C ALA A 682 10.42 19.27 9.25
N ALA A 683 10.15 18.17 8.56
CA ALA A 683 11.09 17.07 8.38
C ALA A 683 12.29 17.48 7.49
N LYS A 684 12.04 18.30 6.46
CA LYS A 684 13.07 18.86 5.58
C LYS A 684 13.80 20.08 6.16
N GLY A 685 13.40 20.55 7.34
CA GLY A 685 13.95 21.75 7.96
C GLY A 685 13.62 23.04 7.19
N ILE A 686 12.58 23.04 6.38
CA ILE A 686 12.09 24.22 5.66
C ILE A 686 11.45 25.20 6.66
N THR A 687 10.64 24.69 7.59
CA THR A 687 10.07 25.45 8.70
C THR A 687 10.57 24.94 10.05
N GLU A 688 10.84 25.86 10.97
CA GLU A 688 11.29 25.57 12.34
C GLU A 688 10.23 25.94 13.39
N GLY A 689 9.15 26.62 12.98
CA GLY A 689 8.12 27.16 13.87
C GLY A 689 8.62 28.30 14.78
N TYR A 690 7.79 28.65 15.75
CA TYR A 690 8.03 29.67 16.77
C TYR A 690 8.09 29.01 18.14
N LYS A 691 9.13 29.33 18.92
CA LYS A 691 9.21 28.88 20.31
C LYS A 691 8.25 29.69 21.18
N ASN A 692 7.40 28.99 21.91
CA ASN A 692 6.48 29.55 22.87
C ASN A 692 7.17 29.79 24.23
N ALA A 693 6.58 30.65 25.06
CA ALA A 693 7.12 30.98 26.38
C ALA A 693 7.20 29.78 27.33
N ASP A 694 6.37 28.76 27.11
CA ASP A 694 6.32 27.50 27.86
C ASP A 694 7.33 26.45 27.36
N GLY A 695 8.15 26.79 26.35
CA GLY A 695 9.13 25.90 25.76
C GLY A 695 8.58 24.99 24.64
N THR A 696 7.28 25.02 24.36
CA THR A 696 6.69 24.33 23.20
C THR A 696 6.98 25.08 21.90
N THR A 697 6.69 24.48 20.74
CA THR A 697 6.88 25.11 19.43
C THR A 697 5.56 25.11 18.66
N SER A 698 5.18 26.24 18.06
CA SER A 698 4.00 26.39 17.20
C SER A 698 4.41 26.70 15.76
N PHE A 699 3.68 26.19 14.78
CA PHE A 699 3.87 26.54 13.37
C PHE A 699 3.45 27.98 13.07
N GLY A 700 2.43 28.47 13.78
CA GLY A 700 1.74 29.73 13.50
C GLY A 700 0.60 29.54 12.49
N TYR A 701 -0.18 28.46 12.65
CA TYR A 701 -1.28 28.15 11.74
C TYR A 701 -2.30 29.30 11.65
N GLY A 702 -2.74 29.65 10.43
CA GLY A 702 -3.68 30.75 10.19
C GLY A 702 -3.05 32.14 10.10
N SER A 703 -1.76 32.30 10.44
CA SER A 703 -1.05 33.58 10.30
C SER A 703 -0.74 33.93 8.85
N LEU A 704 -0.65 35.23 8.53
CA LEU A 704 -0.14 35.70 7.24
C LEU A 704 1.39 35.56 7.20
N ILE A 705 1.94 35.18 6.05
CA ILE A 705 3.40 35.01 5.92
C ILE A 705 4.10 36.37 5.74
N ALA A 706 5.15 36.61 6.53
CA ALA A 706 6.03 37.76 6.37
C ALA A 706 7.02 37.53 5.21
N ARG A 707 7.43 38.61 4.52
CA ARG A 707 8.37 38.55 3.39
C ARG A 707 9.72 37.91 3.75
N GLN A 708 10.24 38.20 4.94
CA GLN A 708 11.49 37.62 5.42
C GLN A 708 11.38 36.10 5.67
N ASP A 709 10.23 35.63 6.15
CA ASP A 709 9.98 34.22 6.39
C ASP A 709 9.81 33.46 5.07
N ALA A 710 9.12 34.06 4.09
CA ALA A 710 9.01 33.51 2.75
C ALA A 710 10.39 33.33 2.10
N ALA A 711 11.30 34.32 2.24
CA ALA A 711 12.67 34.20 1.76
C ALA A 711 13.43 33.05 2.44
N ALA A 712 13.27 32.89 3.76
CA ALA A 712 13.88 31.79 4.50
C ALA A 712 13.36 30.42 4.05
N PHE A 713 12.04 30.27 3.88
CA PHE A 713 11.42 29.03 3.41
C PHE A 713 11.90 28.67 2.00
N LEU A 714 11.96 29.63 1.08
CA LEU A 714 12.42 29.41 -0.28
C LEU A 714 13.91 29.03 -0.34
N TYR A 715 14.77 29.69 0.43
CA TYR A 715 16.19 29.36 0.52
C TYR A 715 16.41 27.92 1.02
N ARG A 716 15.68 27.52 2.06
CA ARG A 716 15.78 26.17 2.64
C ARG A 716 15.19 25.11 1.70
N ALA A 717 14.06 25.41 1.06
CA ALA A 717 13.45 24.53 0.05
C ALA A 717 14.38 24.32 -1.16
N ALA A 718 15.19 25.33 -1.53
CA ALA A 718 16.23 25.23 -2.55
C ALA A 718 17.51 24.49 -2.09
N GLY A 719 17.49 23.84 -0.93
CA GLY A 719 18.62 23.07 -0.40
C GLY A 719 19.67 23.90 0.32
N SER A 720 19.32 25.12 0.77
CA SER A 720 20.23 26.02 1.50
C SER A 720 21.57 26.27 0.78
N PRO A 721 21.55 26.75 -0.48
CA PRO A 721 22.76 26.91 -1.30
C PRO A 721 23.80 27.82 -0.64
N LYS A 722 25.09 27.52 -0.82
CA LYS A 722 26.18 28.30 -0.21
C LYS A 722 26.12 29.76 -0.70
N PHE A 723 25.89 30.68 0.23
CA PHE A 723 25.80 32.12 -0.03
C PHE A 723 26.45 32.90 1.11
N ASN A 724 27.40 33.77 0.75
CA ASN A 724 28.14 34.61 1.70
C ASN A 724 27.76 36.09 1.45
N PRO A 725 26.83 36.65 2.23
CA PRO A 725 26.41 38.03 2.05
C PRO A 725 27.52 39.03 2.42
N ASP A 726 27.67 40.08 1.62
CA ASP A 726 28.46 41.25 1.98
C ASP A 726 27.54 42.32 2.60
N TYR A 727 27.52 42.37 3.93
CA TYR A 727 26.72 43.34 4.67
C TYR A 727 27.27 44.77 4.64
N SER A 728 28.48 44.99 4.09
CA SER A 728 29.02 46.34 3.89
C SER A 728 28.34 47.05 2.72
N VAL A 729 27.79 46.28 1.77
CA VAL A 729 26.93 46.77 0.70
C VAL A 729 25.50 46.85 1.22
N ARG A 730 25.02 48.07 1.48
CA ARG A 730 23.63 48.33 1.87
C ARG A 730 22.69 48.13 0.67
N THR A 731 22.41 46.89 0.31
CA THR A 731 21.45 46.51 -0.75
C THR A 731 20.02 46.97 -0.41
N PHE A 732 19.64 46.86 0.87
CA PHE A 732 18.39 47.40 1.41
C PHE A 732 18.66 48.29 2.63
N ALA A 733 17.94 49.40 2.73
CA ALA A 733 18.06 50.37 3.83
C ALA A 733 17.48 49.87 5.17
N ASP A 734 16.75 48.76 5.17
CA ASP A 734 16.15 48.11 6.33
C ASP A 734 16.70 46.70 6.60
N VAL A 735 17.75 46.27 5.88
CA VAL A 735 18.42 45.00 6.10
C VAL A 735 19.88 45.24 6.46
N ASP A 736 20.30 44.69 7.60
CA ASP A 736 21.68 44.61 8.05
C ASP A 736 21.97 43.22 8.65
N ALA A 737 23.18 43.01 9.16
CA ALA A 737 23.61 41.72 9.70
C ALA A 737 22.79 41.25 10.93
N SER A 738 22.05 42.14 11.58
CA SER A 738 21.18 41.83 12.73
C SER A 738 19.72 41.57 12.34
N THR A 739 19.33 41.86 11.10
CA THR A 739 17.98 41.61 10.60
C THR A 739 17.69 40.09 10.57
N PRO A 740 16.52 39.64 11.06
CA PRO A 740 16.11 38.24 10.93
C PRO A 740 16.14 37.81 9.46
N HIS A 741 16.73 36.65 9.19
CA HIS A 741 16.86 36.07 7.85
C HIS A 741 17.62 36.95 6.83
N ALA A 742 18.51 37.84 7.29
CA ALA A 742 19.27 38.75 6.40
C ALA A 742 20.03 38.03 5.27
N LYS A 743 20.60 36.86 5.57
CA LYS A 743 21.30 36.04 4.59
C LYS A 743 20.36 35.56 3.48
N GLU A 744 19.20 35.02 3.86
CA GLU A 744 18.21 34.47 2.95
C GLU A 744 17.55 35.57 2.11
N ILE A 745 17.34 36.75 2.71
CA ILE A 745 16.86 37.95 2.01
C ILE A 745 17.85 38.38 0.92
N LEU A 746 19.14 38.49 1.25
CA LEU A 746 20.17 38.88 0.29
C LEU A 746 20.37 37.81 -0.80
N TRP A 747 20.26 36.52 -0.46
CA TRP A 747 20.27 35.45 -1.47
C TRP A 747 19.11 35.57 -2.44
N ALA A 748 17.89 35.82 -1.93
CA ALA A 748 16.70 35.96 -2.76
C ALA A 748 16.81 37.18 -3.71
N TYR A 749 17.44 38.26 -3.24
CA TYR A 749 17.73 39.43 -4.07
C TYR A 749 18.74 39.12 -5.18
N GLU A 750 19.85 38.45 -4.86
CA GLU A 750 20.88 38.20 -5.88
C GLU A 750 20.44 37.23 -6.96
N ASN A 751 19.55 36.29 -6.62
CA ASN A 751 18.95 35.39 -7.59
C ASN A 751 17.69 35.96 -8.25
N LYS A 752 17.38 37.24 -8.03
CA LYS A 752 16.21 37.94 -8.59
C LYS A 752 14.86 37.28 -8.25
N ILE A 753 14.82 36.51 -7.16
CA ILE A 753 13.59 35.92 -6.63
C ILE A 753 12.72 37.02 -6.05
N ALA A 754 13.25 37.79 -5.10
CA ALA A 754 12.54 38.87 -4.40
C ALA A 754 13.30 40.21 -4.53
N ASN A 755 12.60 41.22 -5.03
CA ASN A 755 13.10 42.60 -5.12
C ASN A 755 12.61 43.44 -3.93
N GLY A 756 13.26 44.58 -3.69
CA GLY A 756 12.80 45.58 -2.73
C GLY A 756 11.84 46.59 -3.35
N PHE A 757 11.30 47.45 -2.49
CA PHE A 757 10.43 48.56 -2.86
C PHE A 757 11.27 49.84 -3.01
N GLY A 758 11.07 50.55 -4.12
CA GLY A 758 11.68 51.86 -4.37
C GLY A 758 10.84 53.02 -3.79
N GLY A 759 11.44 54.20 -3.69
CA GLY A 759 10.78 55.41 -3.16
C GLY A 759 11.68 56.38 -2.40
N GLY A 760 12.98 56.45 -2.75
CA GLY A 760 14.00 57.29 -2.10
C GLY A 760 15.22 56.47 -1.61
N GLN A 761 14.98 55.31 -1.01
CA GLN A 761 15.98 54.26 -0.74
C GLN A 761 15.31 52.88 -0.95
N ASN A 762 16.07 51.88 -1.40
CA ASN A 762 15.55 50.52 -1.61
C ASN A 762 15.34 49.82 -0.27
N THR A 763 14.13 49.33 0.03
CA THR A 763 13.82 48.60 1.28
C THR A 763 13.20 47.24 0.98
N PHE A 764 13.52 46.21 1.77
CA PHE A 764 12.97 44.87 1.60
C PHE A 764 11.58 44.70 2.22
N GLN A 765 11.29 45.45 3.30
CA GLN A 765 10.08 45.41 4.10
C GLN A 765 9.82 44.02 4.69
N GLY A 766 10.80 43.47 5.42
CA GLY A 766 10.80 42.07 5.89
C GLY A 766 9.57 41.63 6.67
N LEU A 767 8.99 42.52 7.50
CA LEU A 767 7.77 42.27 8.28
C LEU A 767 6.47 42.50 7.50
N GLY A 768 6.54 43.01 6.27
CA GLY A 768 5.38 43.12 5.39
C GLY A 768 4.88 41.75 4.96
N TYR A 769 3.58 41.65 4.70
CA TYR A 769 2.97 40.40 4.26
C TYR A 769 3.14 40.18 2.75
N VAL A 770 3.16 38.92 2.33
CA VAL A 770 3.33 38.54 0.93
C VAL A 770 1.96 38.41 0.26
N TYR A 771 1.77 39.11 -0.86
CA TYR A 771 0.60 38.90 -1.71
C TYR A 771 0.70 37.59 -2.48
N ARG A 772 -0.43 36.94 -2.76
CA ARG A 772 -0.49 35.65 -3.45
C ARG A 772 0.23 35.62 -4.80
N GLN A 773 0.12 36.69 -5.59
CA GLN A 773 0.82 36.79 -6.86
C GLN A 773 2.33 36.90 -6.73
N ASP A 774 2.81 37.56 -5.68
CA ASP A 774 4.25 37.68 -5.39
C ASP A 774 4.79 36.34 -4.91
N ALA A 775 4.03 35.63 -4.06
CA ALA A 775 4.36 34.27 -3.64
C ALA A 775 4.51 33.30 -4.82
N ALA A 776 3.58 33.35 -5.78
CA ALA A 776 3.66 32.55 -7.01
C ALA A 776 4.90 32.91 -7.84
N ALA A 777 5.19 34.22 -8.00
CA ALA A 777 6.39 34.67 -8.69
C ALA A 777 7.67 34.17 -8.02
N PHE A 778 7.75 34.20 -6.69
CA PHE A 778 8.92 33.74 -5.95
C PHE A 778 9.18 32.25 -6.16
N ILE A 779 8.15 31.40 -6.03
CA ILE A 779 8.26 29.96 -6.26
C ILE A 779 8.69 29.66 -7.70
N SER A 780 8.04 30.31 -8.67
CA SER A 780 8.37 30.14 -10.09
C SER A 780 9.82 30.53 -10.42
N ARG A 781 10.36 31.56 -9.77
CA ARG A 781 11.75 32.00 -9.97
C ARG A 781 12.75 31.07 -9.31
N VAL A 782 12.45 30.53 -8.13
CA VAL A 782 13.27 29.49 -7.50
C VAL A 782 13.38 28.26 -8.41
N ASN A 783 12.27 27.85 -9.03
CA ASN A 783 12.25 26.73 -9.99
C ASN A 783 13.15 26.95 -11.22
N LYS A 784 13.53 28.20 -11.54
CA LYS A 784 14.44 28.52 -12.65
C LYS A 784 15.93 28.47 -12.27
N LEU A 785 16.24 28.27 -10.97
CA LEU A 785 17.62 28.12 -10.46
C LEU A 785 18.08 26.66 -10.41
N ALA A 786 17.13 25.73 -10.38
CA ALA A 786 17.35 24.28 -10.48
C ALA A 786 17.48 23.89 -11.95
#